data_AF-A0A2E0XB92-F1
#
_entry.id   AF-A0A2E0XB92-F1
#
_cell.length_a   1.000
_cell.length_b   1.000
_cell.length_c   1.000
_cell.angle_alpha   90.00
_cell.angle_beta   90.00
_cell.angle_gamma   90.00
#
_symmetry.space_group_name_H-M   'P 1'
#
loop_
_entity.id
_entity.type
_entity.pdbx_description
1 polymer ?
#
loop_
_entity_poly.entity_id
_entity_poly.type
_entity_poly.pdbx_seq_one_letter_code
_entity_poly.pdbx_strand_id
1 'polypeptide(L)'
;MRLTAFITERIRRYGVLVAGVVLGVAGGAWAWDAATEWRYAEARKAALAAAEEAARSDPAAVDSLATTVELQTTASLVSAQRRRTAGIVALSAAAVGIALTRVRGKRKPVAPANIAATVAERRAISTPPAELAPEAAASVPRLDEPCGSANRAAPPEHGLQSRGTPGAQDAPSELADSGAVALAPPPVDVQPLEDIVLRVGREPRHLIPLLHAIDQHYRYLPPAVLARLPQLADVTPTQVDGVASFYSQFRTRPRGEKLVQVCVGTACHVAGADRVLDQLRKELGIPAGEDTDPAGRATVETVGCLGCCTRAPVVQVDEHTAGHVGVEDVAGLLSAEHQSQGPCSGSCHRDGHVCENGAEHEPHEPPAVEIRIGLGSCCVAGGSRDVMETLQRELAVNRIAAAIKPVGCVGVCHLTPMVEVRTTGREPVVATRATPADVRRIIRDLPSAGAWSSRLARRVADLLHPDPALALPAPDVVDRSCQITPLAHERIESFTGRQVRIVTEHCGEMDPESRGDYRRRDGFVALEKVLAAKNPPAVIEAIEASGLRGRGGGGFPTGRKWRVVAAANGEKILVCNGDEGDPGAFMDRMVMESYPYRVLEGMAIAGYAVGARRAIVYVRHEYPLAVRRMQHAIEQMTRAGWLGEQVAGSDFAFTVEIVEGAGAFVCGEETALLESIMGRRGTPHFRPPYPAERGLWDRPTLVNNVETYANVPWIIRHGADAFAALGTDKSKGTKVFSLAGKVRRGGLIEVPMGLTIREVIEEIGGGVAPGRTFKAVQIGGPSGGCIPAALADTPIDYEALRSVGAIMGSGGLVVMDDTDCMVDVARYFLEFTQRESCGHCTFCRLGTARLLEILTRLCEGKGKPRDLDEIEQLSQQVIAGSLCGLGKTAPNPVLTTLRYFRDEYEAHLAGRCPAGRCKSLIRYEVTRDCVGCTLCAQHCPVGAIPAAPYRQHVIDADLCTRCDVCRTTCPEHAIEVVS
;
A
#
# COMPACT_ATOMS: atom_id res chain seq x y z
N MET A 1 -37.00 -69.63 8.94
CA MET A 1 -36.96 -69.28 7.50
C MET A 1 -37.20 -67.80 7.18
N ARG A 2 -38.17 -67.08 7.78
CA ARG A 2 -38.45 -65.66 7.39
C ARG A 2 -37.28 -64.66 7.59
N LEU A 3 -36.38 -64.90 8.56
CA LEU A 3 -35.22 -64.02 8.80
C LEU A 3 -34.19 -64.06 7.65
N THR A 4 -33.97 -65.23 7.04
CA THR A 4 -32.98 -65.43 5.98
C THR A 4 -33.34 -64.65 4.72
N ALA A 5 -34.61 -64.66 4.31
CA ALA A 5 -35.10 -63.91 3.15
C ALA A 5 -34.95 -62.38 3.33
N PHE A 6 -35.25 -61.87 4.53
CA PHE A 6 -35.12 -60.44 4.85
C PHE A 6 -33.67 -59.94 4.77
N ILE A 7 -32.70 -60.79 5.14
CA ILE A 7 -31.27 -60.49 5.04
C ILE A 7 -30.82 -60.47 3.58
N THR A 8 -31.23 -61.44 2.75
CA THR A 8 -30.88 -61.48 1.31
C THR A 8 -31.45 -60.27 0.55
N GLU A 9 -32.68 -59.86 0.83
CA GLU A 9 -33.31 -58.65 0.27
C GLU A 9 -32.51 -57.38 0.60
N ARG A 10 -32.08 -57.22 1.87
CA ARG A 10 -31.22 -56.09 2.28
C ARG A 10 -29.84 -56.13 1.64
N ILE A 11 -29.20 -57.30 1.55
CA ILE A 11 -27.87 -57.44 0.91
C ILE A 11 -27.95 -57.05 -0.58
N ARG A 12 -29.02 -57.39 -1.29
CA ARG A 12 -29.22 -56.90 -2.68
C ARG A 12 -29.28 -55.38 -2.77
N ARG A 13 -30.02 -54.69 -1.90
CA ARG A 13 -30.11 -53.22 -1.91
C ARG A 13 -28.80 -52.54 -1.51
N TYR A 14 -28.08 -53.07 -0.51
CA TYR A 14 -26.75 -52.56 -0.16
C TYR A 14 -25.71 -52.86 -1.25
N GLY A 15 -25.79 -53.99 -1.94
CA GLY A 15 -24.92 -54.30 -3.08
C GLY A 15 -25.08 -53.29 -4.23
N VAL A 16 -26.30 -52.87 -4.55
CA VAL A 16 -26.56 -51.81 -5.55
C VAL A 16 -26.06 -50.45 -5.06
N LEU A 17 -26.22 -50.12 -3.76
CA LEU A 17 -25.69 -48.86 -3.22
C LEU A 17 -24.16 -48.81 -3.25
N VAL A 18 -23.49 -49.90 -2.87
CA VAL A 18 -22.02 -50.01 -2.92
C VAL A 18 -21.52 -50.03 -4.37
N ALA A 19 -22.23 -50.69 -5.30
CA ALA A 19 -21.91 -50.60 -6.73
C ALA A 19 -22.03 -49.15 -7.25
N GLY A 20 -23.07 -48.41 -6.83
CA GLY A 20 -23.23 -46.99 -7.16
C GLY A 20 -22.11 -46.11 -6.59
N VAL A 21 -21.68 -46.35 -5.35
CA VAL A 21 -20.54 -45.64 -4.74
C VAL A 21 -19.21 -46.00 -5.42
N VAL A 22 -18.98 -47.29 -5.73
CA VAL A 22 -17.76 -47.74 -6.43
C VAL A 22 -17.71 -47.22 -7.87
N LEU A 23 -18.85 -47.17 -8.59
CA LEU A 23 -18.92 -46.55 -9.91
C LEU A 23 -18.78 -45.02 -9.85
N GLY A 24 -19.31 -44.36 -8.81
CA GLY A 24 -19.08 -42.93 -8.56
C GLY A 24 -17.61 -42.60 -8.27
N VAL A 25 -16.93 -43.44 -7.48
CA VAL A 25 -15.48 -43.31 -7.20
C VAL A 25 -14.65 -43.66 -8.44
N ALA A 26 -15.04 -44.65 -9.25
CA ALA A 26 -14.37 -44.97 -10.51
C ALA A 26 -14.57 -43.86 -11.57
N GLY A 27 -15.73 -43.22 -11.62
CA GLY A 27 -15.98 -42.03 -12.44
C GLY A 27 -15.18 -40.81 -11.98
N GLY A 28 -14.90 -40.69 -10.67
CA GLY A 28 -14.01 -39.67 -10.11
C GLY A 28 -12.52 -39.92 -10.36
N ALA A 29 -12.11 -41.10 -10.79
CA ALA A 29 -10.71 -41.49 -10.99
C ALA A 29 -10.13 -41.09 -12.38
N TRP A 30 -10.69 -40.05 -13.01
CA TRP A 30 -10.27 -39.50 -14.30
C TRP A 30 -9.57 -38.13 -14.20
N ALA A 31 -9.31 -37.65 -12.98
CA ALA A 31 -8.42 -36.51 -12.76
C ALA A 31 -6.95 -36.92 -12.99
N TRP A 32 -6.21 -36.15 -13.79
CA TRP A 32 -4.77 -36.34 -13.97
C TRP A 32 -4.02 -35.79 -12.74
N ASP A 33 -2.91 -36.43 -12.35
CA ASP A 33 -1.98 -35.86 -11.37
C ASP A 33 -0.90 -35.03 -12.09
N ALA A 34 -0.43 -33.94 -11.47
CA ALA A 34 0.51 -33.00 -12.10
C ALA A 34 1.84 -33.65 -12.51
N ALA A 35 2.25 -34.74 -11.85
CA ALA A 35 3.44 -35.51 -12.23
C ALA A 35 3.19 -36.36 -13.50
N THR A 36 1.94 -36.73 -13.77
CA THR A 36 1.52 -37.42 -15.00
C THR A 36 1.37 -36.44 -16.15
N GLU A 37 0.81 -35.25 -15.91
CA GLU A 37 0.78 -34.15 -16.90
C GLU A 37 2.18 -33.68 -17.29
N TRP A 38 3.08 -33.46 -16.31
CA TRP A 38 4.46 -33.05 -16.57
C TRP A 38 5.23 -34.08 -17.43
N ARG A 39 5.08 -35.37 -17.15
CA ARG A 39 5.71 -36.45 -17.95
C ARG A 39 5.09 -36.61 -19.33
N TYR A 40 3.79 -36.32 -19.48
CA TYR A 40 3.13 -36.27 -20.79
C TYR A 40 3.64 -35.06 -21.61
N ALA A 41 3.83 -33.90 -20.97
CA ALA A 41 4.40 -32.72 -21.59
C ALA A 41 5.87 -32.94 -22.03
N GLU A 42 6.72 -33.55 -21.19
CA GLU A 42 8.09 -33.94 -21.58
C GLU A 42 8.08 -34.90 -22.79
N ALA A 43 7.33 -35.99 -22.71
CA ALA A 43 7.28 -36.99 -23.78
C ALA A 43 6.78 -36.40 -25.11
N ARG A 44 5.76 -35.52 -25.05
CA ARG A 44 5.25 -34.79 -26.21
C ARG A 44 6.28 -33.80 -26.76
N LYS A 45 7.02 -33.09 -25.91
CA LYS A 45 8.07 -32.13 -26.32
C LYS A 45 9.26 -32.84 -26.99
N ALA A 46 9.68 -33.99 -26.46
CA ALA A 46 10.71 -34.83 -27.08
C ALA A 46 10.27 -35.41 -28.44
N ALA A 47 9.02 -35.87 -28.55
CA ALA A 47 8.48 -36.40 -29.80
C ALA A 47 8.30 -35.30 -30.88
N LEU A 48 7.90 -34.09 -30.50
CA LEU A 48 7.81 -32.95 -31.42
C LEU A 48 9.19 -32.52 -31.93
N ALA A 49 10.21 -32.45 -31.06
CA ALA A 49 11.58 -32.15 -31.49
C ALA A 49 12.12 -33.19 -32.50
N ALA A 50 11.84 -34.48 -32.28
CA ALA A 50 12.19 -35.54 -33.23
C ALA A 50 11.42 -35.42 -34.57
N ALA A 51 10.17 -34.95 -34.54
CA ALA A 51 9.38 -34.71 -35.74
C ALA A 51 9.88 -33.48 -36.55
N GLU A 52 10.30 -32.40 -35.88
CA GLU A 52 10.93 -31.24 -36.54
C GLU A 52 12.27 -31.60 -37.17
N GLU A 53 13.07 -32.44 -36.51
CA GLU A 53 14.35 -32.94 -37.05
C GLU A 53 14.12 -33.78 -38.32
N ALA A 54 13.10 -34.64 -38.33
CA ALA A 54 12.71 -35.43 -39.50
C ALA A 54 12.12 -34.57 -40.64
N ALA A 55 11.26 -33.60 -40.32
CA ALA A 55 10.63 -32.70 -41.29
C ALA A 55 11.64 -31.81 -42.04
N ARG A 56 12.80 -31.54 -41.45
CA ARG A 56 13.94 -30.88 -42.13
C ARG A 56 14.64 -31.76 -43.17
N SER A 57 14.38 -33.07 -43.21
CA SER A 57 15.00 -34.01 -44.17
C SER A 57 14.06 -34.56 -45.26
N ASP A 58 12.75 -34.66 -45.01
CA ASP A 58 11.75 -34.96 -46.04
C ASP A 58 10.41 -34.26 -45.71
N PRO A 59 10.05 -33.18 -46.44
CA PRO A 59 8.78 -32.48 -46.25
C PRO A 59 7.52 -33.31 -46.56
N ALA A 60 7.62 -34.41 -47.32
CA ALA A 60 6.46 -35.19 -47.76
C ALA A 60 5.98 -36.23 -46.73
N ALA A 61 6.76 -36.51 -45.67
CA ALA A 61 6.46 -37.57 -44.71
C ALA A 61 5.55 -37.13 -43.53
N VAL A 62 5.37 -35.82 -43.32
CA VAL A 62 4.95 -35.23 -42.03
C VAL A 62 3.60 -35.77 -41.50
N ASP A 63 2.55 -35.82 -42.31
CA ASP A 63 1.21 -36.27 -41.88
C ASP A 63 1.18 -37.73 -41.40
N SER A 64 2.09 -38.57 -41.90
CA SER A 64 2.20 -39.98 -41.49
C SER A 64 2.84 -40.15 -40.10
N LEU A 65 3.76 -39.24 -39.73
CA LEU A 65 4.48 -39.29 -38.47
C LEU A 65 3.62 -38.83 -37.28
N ALA A 66 2.86 -37.73 -37.43
CA ALA A 66 2.00 -37.21 -36.37
C ALA A 66 1.02 -38.28 -35.83
N THR A 67 0.31 -38.94 -36.75
CA THR A 67 -0.64 -40.02 -36.46
C THR A 67 0.03 -41.22 -35.76
N THR A 68 1.28 -41.52 -36.12
CA THR A 68 2.04 -42.64 -35.53
C THR A 68 2.48 -42.34 -34.09
N VAL A 69 2.86 -41.09 -33.79
CA VAL A 69 3.30 -40.65 -32.46
C VAL A 69 2.15 -40.70 -31.44
N GLU A 70 0.93 -40.29 -31.80
CA GLU A 70 -0.23 -40.40 -30.91
C GLU A 70 -0.60 -41.86 -30.57
N LEU A 71 -0.53 -42.76 -31.57
CA LEU A 71 -0.85 -44.17 -31.37
C LEU A 71 0.15 -44.90 -30.46
N GLN A 72 1.45 -44.60 -30.55
CA GLN A 72 2.46 -45.22 -29.69
C GLN A 72 2.48 -44.68 -28.26
N THR A 73 2.22 -43.37 -28.08
CA THR A 73 2.14 -42.76 -26.74
C THR A 73 0.89 -43.22 -25.97
N THR A 74 -0.27 -43.27 -26.61
CA THR A 74 -1.52 -43.79 -25.99
C THR A 74 -1.42 -45.27 -25.62
N ALA A 75 -0.85 -46.13 -26.48
CA ALA A 75 -0.65 -47.55 -26.18
C ALA A 75 0.23 -47.77 -24.92
N SER A 76 1.29 -46.98 -24.79
CA SER A 76 2.21 -47.04 -23.64
C SER A 76 1.51 -46.67 -22.33
N LEU A 77 0.71 -45.58 -22.34
CA LEU A 77 -0.08 -45.11 -21.19
C LEU A 77 -1.09 -46.16 -20.71
N VAL A 78 -1.84 -46.80 -21.62
CA VAL A 78 -2.81 -47.86 -21.27
C VAL A 78 -2.12 -49.05 -20.56
N SER A 79 -0.87 -49.37 -20.92
CA SER A 79 -0.09 -50.43 -20.27
C SER A 79 0.34 -50.08 -18.83
N ALA A 80 0.52 -48.79 -18.54
CA ALA A 80 0.87 -48.29 -17.20
C ALA A 80 -0.37 -48.19 -16.31
N GLN A 81 -1.48 -47.66 -16.86
CA GLN A 81 -2.77 -47.53 -16.18
C GLN A 81 -3.24 -48.89 -15.62
N ARG A 82 -3.25 -49.95 -16.46
CA ARG A 82 -3.63 -51.32 -16.05
C ARG A 82 -2.80 -51.85 -14.88
N ARG A 83 -1.49 -51.52 -14.81
CA ARG A 83 -0.59 -51.95 -13.72
C ARG A 83 -0.87 -51.18 -12.42
N ARG A 84 -1.13 -49.87 -12.48
CA ARG A 84 -1.58 -49.07 -11.32
C ARG A 84 -2.91 -49.60 -10.76
N THR A 85 -3.91 -49.86 -11.61
CA THR A 85 -5.23 -50.36 -11.18
C THR A 85 -5.15 -51.72 -10.47
N ALA A 86 -4.35 -52.66 -10.98
CA ALA A 86 -4.17 -53.97 -10.35
C ALA A 86 -3.57 -53.88 -8.92
N GLY A 87 -2.59 -53.00 -8.72
CA GLY A 87 -1.98 -52.77 -7.40
C GLY A 87 -2.96 -52.17 -6.38
N ILE A 88 -3.79 -51.21 -6.80
CA ILE A 88 -4.80 -50.59 -5.94
C ILE A 88 -5.86 -51.62 -5.50
N VAL A 89 -6.34 -52.47 -6.43
CA VAL A 89 -7.30 -53.55 -6.09
C VAL A 89 -6.71 -54.56 -5.11
N ALA A 90 -5.43 -54.92 -5.25
CA ALA A 90 -4.75 -55.82 -4.31
C ALA A 90 -4.62 -55.23 -2.89
N LEU A 91 -4.23 -53.95 -2.79
CA LEU A 91 -4.15 -53.23 -1.51
C LEU A 91 -5.53 -53.07 -0.84
N SER A 92 -6.58 -52.76 -1.61
CA SER A 92 -7.96 -52.70 -1.09
C SER A 92 -8.44 -54.04 -0.56
N ALA A 93 -8.15 -55.15 -1.24
CA ALA A 93 -8.48 -56.50 -0.78
C ALA A 93 -7.76 -56.86 0.53
N ALA A 94 -6.48 -56.51 0.65
CA ALA A 94 -5.70 -56.72 1.88
C ALA A 94 -6.27 -55.93 3.08
N ALA A 95 -6.62 -54.65 2.87
CA ALA A 95 -7.23 -53.81 3.91
C ALA A 95 -8.57 -54.37 4.42
N VAL A 96 -9.42 -54.89 3.52
CA VAL A 96 -10.69 -55.54 3.91
C VAL A 96 -10.47 -56.84 4.69
N GLY A 97 -9.44 -57.62 4.35
CA GLY A 97 -9.04 -58.81 5.13
C GLY A 97 -8.57 -58.49 6.55
N ILE A 98 -7.83 -57.39 6.72
CA ILE A 98 -7.38 -56.87 8.02
C ILE A 98 -8.55 -56.31 8.85
N ALA A 99 -9.55 -55.70 8.21
CA ALA A 99 -10.78 -55.26 8.87
C ALA A 99 -11.62 -56.43 9.37
N LEU A 100 -11.85 -57.45 8.52
CA LEU A 100 -12.69 -58.61 8.86
C LEU A 100 -12.10 -59.49 9.98
N THR A 101 -10.76 -59.55 10.11
CA THR A 101 -10.10 -60.30 11.19
C THR A 101 -10.21 -59.63 12.56
N ARG A 102 -10.40 -58.30 12.63
CA ARG A 102 -10.64 -57.58 13.91
C ARG A 102 -12.03 -57.76 14.51
N VAL A 103 -13.01 -58.26 13.75
CA VAL A 103 -14.41 -58.43 14.20
C VAL A 103 -14.65 -59.74 14.96
N ARG A 104 -13.68 -60.67 14.99
CA ARG A 104 -13.75 -61.93 15.76
C ARG A 104 -12.72 -61.94 16.89
N GLY A 105 -13.16 -61.58 18.11
CA GLY A 105 -12.28 -61.44 19.27
C GLY A 105 -11.83 -62.75 19.95
N LYS A 106 -10.96 -62.58 20.96
CA LYS A 106 -10.34 -63.58 21.88
C LYS A 106 -9.10 -64.34 21.39
N ARG A 107 -7.90 -63.79 21.66
CA ARG A 107 -6.87 -64.37 22.57
C ARG A 107 -5.76 -63.34 22.89
N LYS A 108 -4.86 -63.67 23.82
CA LYS A 108 -3.84 -62.78 24.44
C LYS A 108 -2.39 -63.15 23.99
N PRO A 109 -1.30 -62.47 24.44
CA PRO A 109 -0.18 -62.08 23.57
C PRO A 109 1.11 -62.92 23.70
N VAL A 110 2.05 -62.72 22.75
CA VAL A 110 3.47 -63.14 22.81
C VAL A 110 4.35 -62.10 22.08
N ALA A 111 5.61 -61.97 22.50
CA ALA A 111 6.77 -61.32 21.83
C ALA A 111 8.00 -62.25 22.04
N PRO A 112 9.23 -62.05 21.46
CA PRO A 112 9.75 -60.87 20.74
C PRO A 112 10.66 -61.19 19.51
N ALA A 113 11.40 -60.16 19.03
CA ALA A 113 12.78 -60.17 18.50
C ALA A 113 13.20 -60.83 17.16
N ASN A 114 14.15 -60.14 16.50
CA ASN A 114 15.25 -60.57 15.61
C ASN A 114 15.01 -61.49 14.38
N ILE A 115 15.54 -61.07 13.22
CA ILE A 115 16.76 -61.62 12.56
C ILE A 115 17.11 -60.76 11.33
N ALA A 116 18.37 -60.80 10.87
CA ALA A 116 18.92 -59.99 9.78
C ALA A 116 19.68 -60.85 8.73
N ALA A 117 20.32 -60.18 7.74
CA ALA A 117 21.25 -60.76 6.74
C ALA A 117 20.59 -61.66 5.66
N THR A 118 21.11 -61.85 4.43
CA THR A 118 22.22 -61.26 3.61
C THR A 118 21.89 -61.57 2.12
N VAL A 119 22.59 -61.14 1.04
CA VAL A 119 24.01 -61.31 0.65
C VAL A 119 24.33 -60.39 -0.56
N ALA A 120 25.42 -59.61 -0.47
CA ALA A 120 26.47 -59.26 -1.46
C ALA A 120 26.12 -58.90 -2.95
N GLU A 121 26.98 -58.29 -3.78
CA GLU A 121 28.45 -58.13 -3.84
C GLU A 121 28.87 -56.65 -4.08
N ARG A 122 29.93 -56.09 -3.47
CA ARG A 122 31.34 -55.99 -3.95
C ARG A 122 31.47 -55.37 -5.37
N ARG A 123 32.37 -54.43 -5.71
CA ARG A 123 33.59 -53.79 -5.11
C ARG A 123 33.93 -52.53 -6.00
N ALA A 124 34.89 -51.60 -5.80
CA ALA A 124 35.85 -51.23 -4.73
C ALA A 124 36.68 -49.96 -5.14
N ILE A 125 37.16 -49.15 -4.16
CA ILE A 125 38.48 -48.41 -4.16
C ILE A 125 38.61 -47.23 -5.19
N SER A 126 39.26 -46.06 -4.95
CA SER A 126 40.13 -45.51 -3.87
C SER A 126 40.08 -43.97 -3.76
N THR A 127 40.37 -43.44 -2.56
CA THR A 127 40.97 -42.11 -2.24
C THR A 127 42.40 -42.35 -1.64
N PRO A 128 43.20 -41.36 -1.14
CA PRO A 128 43.13 -39.89 -1.11
C PRO A 128 44.32 -39.30 -1.96
N PRO A 129 45.23 -38.33 -1.61
CA PRO A 129 45.46 -37.43 -0.45
C PRO A 129 45.26 -35.91 -0.79
N ALA A 130 46.16 -35.01 -0.35
CA ALA A 130 46.06 -33.54 -0.43
C ALA A 130 47.45 -32.83 -0.37
N GLU A 131 47.43 -31.49 -0.25
CA GLU A 131 48.52 -30.54 0.19
C GLU A 131 49.73 -30.27 -0.74
N LEU A 132 49.92 -28.99 -1.11
CA LEU A 132 51.06 -28.12 -0.69
C LEU A 132 51.09 -26.78 -1.47
N ALA A 133 51.64 -25.74 -0.83
CA ALA A 133 52.14 -24.50 -1.46
C ALA A 133 53.64 -24.35 -1.09
N PRO A 134 54.48 -23.61 -1.86
CA PRO A 134 54.70 -22.18 -1.54
C PRO A 134 55.13 -21.28 -2.74
N GLU A 135 55.40 -19.99 -2.47
CA GLU A 135 56.49 -19.09 -2.95
C GLU A 135 57.03 -19.13 -4.43
N ALA A 136 57.57 -18.06 -5.04
CA ALA A 136 57.60 -16.60 -4.79
C ALA A 136 58.29 -15.84 -5.98
N ALA A 137 58.38 -14.50 -5.89
CA ALA A 137 59.40 -13.61 -6.47
C ALA A 137 59.41 -13.22 -7.99
N ALA A 138 59.01 -11.96 -8.22
CA ALA A 138 59.76 -10.86 -8.86
C ALA A 138 60.28 -10.91 -10.32
N SER A 139 60.02 -9.81 -11.06
CA SER A 139 61.07 -8.97 -11.69
C SER A 139 60.53 -7.60 -12.16
N VAL A 140 61.40 -6.58 -12.19
CA VAL A 140 61.12 -5.17 -12.59
C VAL A 140 62.38 -4.56 -13.22
N PRO A 141 62.24 -3.79 -14.32
CA PRO A 141 62.93 -2.49 -14.48
C PRO A 141 61.88 -1.36 -14.63
N ARG A 142 61.95 -0.24 -13.90
CA ARG A 142 62.86 0.92 -14.04
C ARG A 142 62.63 1.68 -15.36
N LEU A 143 62.02 2.86 -15.33
CA LEU A 143 62.50 4.18 -14.85
C LEU A 143 63.32 4.91 -15.91
N ASP A 144 62.88 6.12 -16.26
CA ASP A 144 63.77 7.27 -16.55
C ASP A 144 63.02 8.61 -16.36
N GLU A 145 63.78 9.64 -16.02
CA GLU A 145 63.42 11.05 -15.75
C GLU A 145 64.56 11.90 -16.41
N PRO A 146 64.71 13.25 -16.30
CA PRO A 146 63.83 14.29 -15.77
C PRO A 146 63.78 15.61 -16.61
N CYS A 147 63.12 16.63 -16.04
CA CYS A 147 63.48 18.07 -16.08
C CYS A 147 63.25 18.91 -17.36
N GLY A 148 62.65 20.09 -17.17
CA GLY A 148 62.57 21.20 -18.12
C GLY A 148 61.87 22.42 -17.50
N SER A 149 62.51 23.60 -17.50
CA SER A 149 62.08 24.78 -16.74
C SER A 149 61.80 26.01 -17.61
N ALA A 150 60.98 26.97 -17.11
CA ALA A 150 61.19 28.42 -17.33
C ALA A 150 60.22 29.31 -16.52
N ASN A 151 60.74 30.43 -16.00
CA ASN A 151 60.01 31.51 -15.33
C ASN A 151 59.17 32.38 -16.30
N ARG A 152 58.19 33.12 -15.75
CA ARG A 152 58.10 34.59 -15.91
C ARG A 152 57.21 35.24 -14.83
N ALA A 153 57.43 36.53 -14.55
CA ALA A 153 56.80 37.29 -13.47
C ALA A 153 56.08 38.56 -13.97
N ALA A 154 55.30 39.20 -13.10
CA ALA A 154 54.61 40.48 -13.31
C ALA A 154 55.58 41.69 -13.26
N PRO A 155 55.16 42.97 -13.46
CA PRO A 155 54.32 43.75 -12.52
C PRO A 155 53.41 44.80 -13.26
N PRO A 156 52.89 45.91 -12.67
CA PRO A 156 52.76 46.34 -11.27
C PRO A 156 51.32 46.73 -10.82
N GLU A 157 51.24 47.23 -9.59
CA GLU A 157 50.06 47.46 -8.74
C GLU A 157 49.39 48.85 -8.90
N HIS A 158 48.19 49.00 -8.34
CA HIS A 158 47.85 50.05 -7.36
C HIS A 158 46.59 49.63 -6.56
N GLY A 159 46.46 50.03 -5.29
CA GLY A 159 45.30 49.70 -4.45
C GLY A 159 45.28 50.44 -3.11
N LEU A 160 44.27 50.19 -2.25
CA LEU A 160 44.28 50.70 -0.87
C LEU A 160 43.50 49.85 0.16
N GLN A 161 44.27 49.25 1.06
CA GLN A 161 44.02 48.85 2.46
C GLN A 161 42.60 48.92 3.08
N SER A 162 42.25 47.86 3.81
CA SER A 162 41.67 47.97 5.16
C SER A 162 42.27 46.91 6.11
N ARG A 163 42.05 47.02 7.42
CA ARG A 163 42.83 46.32 8.46
C ARG A 163 42.21 44.97 8.88
N GLY A 164 43.04 43.97 9.16
CA GLY A 164 42.61 42.64 9.60
C GLY A 164 42.74 42.37 11.11
N THR A 165 42.35 41.16 11.51
CA THR A 165 42.52 40.57 12.86
C THR A 165 43.17 39.18 12.75
N PRO A 166 43.94 38.70 13.75
CA PRO A 166 44.89 37.62 13.56
C PRO A 166 44.42 36.23 14.00
N GLY A 167 45.07 35.19 13.44
CA GLY A 167 45.39 33.96 14.16
C GLY A 167 44.31 32.88 14.25
N ALA A 168 44.27 32.02 13.24
CA ALA A 168 43.82 30.64 13.39
C ALA A 168 44.99 29.72 13.03
N GLN A 169 45.54 28.99 14.00
CA GLN A 169 46.55 27.95 13.78
C GLN A 169 45.94 26.59 14.09
N ASP A 170 46.11 25.68 13.13
CA ASP A 170 46.25 24.23 13.27
C ASP A 170 45.48 23.52 14.40
N ALA A 171 44.33 22.94 14.04
CA ALA A 171 43.74 21.80 14.73
C ALA A 171 43.60 20.63 13.72
N PRO A 172 44.09 19.42 14.02
CA PRO A 172 44.14 18.32 13.05
C PRO A 172 42.76 17.73 12.76
N SER A 173 42.53 17.34 11.51
CA SER A 173 41.27 16.75 11.05
C SER A 173 41.20 15.23 11.31
N GLU A 174 41.24 14.83 12.58
CA GLU A 174 40.86 13.46 12.98
C GLU A 174 39.34 13.36 13.13
N LEU A 175 38.65 13.32 11.99
CA LEU A 175 37.31 12.72 11.94
C LEU A 175 37.48 11.23 12.21
N ALA A 176 37.00 10.78 13.37
CA ALA A 176 37.11 9.39 13.77
C ALA A 176 36.38 8.48 12.77
N ASP A 177 37.14 7.67 12.04
CA ASP A 177 36.63 6.64 11.14
C ASP A 177 35.97 5.54 11.98
N SER A 178 34.67 5.70 12.24
CA SER A 178 33.85 4.68 12.88
C SER A 178 33.68 3.53 11.89
N GLY A 179 34.57 2.53 11.99
CA GLY A 179 34.79 1.44 11.04
C GLY A 179 33.60 0.49 10.80
N ALA A 180 32.49 1.03 10.32
CA ALA A 180 31.41 0.30 9.68
C ALA A 180 31.86 -0.03 8.25
N VAL A 181 32.12 -1.31 7.99
CA VAL A 181 32.46 -1.78 6.64
C VAL A 181 31.21 -1.67 5.77
N ALA A 182 31.09 -0.55 5.05
CA ALA A 182 30.10 -0.40 4.00
C ALA A 182 30.30 -1.54 2.98
N LEU A 183 29.25 -2.32 2.72
CA LEU A 183 29.30 -3.46 1.80
C LEU A 183 29.77 -2.99 0.43
N ALA A 184 30.98 -3.39 0.03
CA ALA A 184 31.52 -3.09 -1.29
C ALA A 184 30.54 -3.63 -2.35
N PRO A 185 30.08 -2.80 -3.30
CA PRO A 185 29.06 -3.22 -4.25
C PRO A 185 29.61 -4.39 -5.09
N PRO A 186 28.83 -5.48 -5.28
CA PRO A 186 29.26 -6.60 -6.09
C PRO A 186 29.50 -6.15 -7.55
N PRO A 187 30.34 -6.88 -8.32
CA PRO A 187 30.48 -6.60 -9.75
C PRO A 187 29.13 -6.79 -10.45
N VAL A 188 28.60 -5.70 -11.02
CA VAL A 188 27.28 -5.67 -11.66
C VAL A 188 27.41 -5.88 -13.17
N ASP A 189 26.65 -6.84 -13.70
CA ASP A 189 26.46 -6.98 -15.15
C ASP A 189 25.63 -5.80 -15.70
N VAL A 190 26.07 -5.22 -16.80
CA VAL A 190 25.39 -4.10 -17.47
C VAL A 190 24.59 -4.52 -18.70
N GLN A 191 24.68 -5.78 -19.16
CA GLN A 191 23.94 -6.25 -20.34
C GLN A 191 22.40 -6.06 -20.23
N PRO A 192 21.72 -6.31 -19.08
CA PRO A 192 20.27 -6.13 -18.97
C PRO A 192 19.77 -4.70 -19.20
N LEU A 193 20.67 -3.70 -19.16
CA LEU A 193 20.30 -2.30 -19.43
C LEU A 193 19.81 -2.08 -20.87
N GLU A 194 20.36 -2.79 -21.85
CA GLU A 194 19.99 -2.60 -23.26
C GLU A 194 18.56 -3.11 -23.53
N ASP A 195 18.17 -4.24 -22.91
CA ASP A 195 16.79 -4.74 -22.90
C ASP A 195 15.82 -3.80 -22.17
N ILE A 196 16.22 -3.24 -21.02
CA ILE A 196 15.42 -2.26 -20.28
C ILE A 196 15.14 -1.02 -21.15
N VAL A 197 16.16 -0.48 -21.81
CA VAL A 197 16.05 0.69 -22.68
C VAL A 197 15.22 0.39 -23.94
N LEU A 198 15.34 -0.81 -24.52
CA LEU A 198 14.50 -1.23 -25.66
C LEU A 198 13.02 -1.38 -25.27
N ARG A 199 12.72 -1.87 -24.06
CA ARG A 199 11.35 -2.07 -23.56
C ARG A 199 10.67 -0.79 -23.11
N VAL A 200 11.40 0.14 -22.49
CA VAL A 200 10.83 1.32 -21.82
C VAL A 200 10.88 2.58 -22.70
N GLY A 201 11.83 2.67 -23.63
CA GLY A 201 12.02 3.83 -24.52
C GLY A 201 13.29 4.62 -24.23
N ARG A 202 13.60 5.59 -25.11
CA ARG A 202 14.88 6.33 -25.11
C ARG A 202 14.76 7.84 -24.85
N GLU A 203 13.64 8.45 -25.24
CA GLU A 203 13.43 9.90 -25.07
C GLU A 203 13.51 10.35 -23.59
N PRO A 204 13.85 11.62 -23.29
CA PRO A 204 13.99 12.12 -21.91
C PRO A 204 12.84 11.81 -20.96
N ARG A 205 11.58 11.84 -21.44
CA ARG A 205 10.39 11.52 -20.64
C ARG A 205 10.41 10.11 -20.01
N HIS A 206 11.15 9.18 -20.60
CA HIS A 206 11.27 7.82 -20.10
C HIS A 206 12.30 7.69 -18.96
N LEU A 207 13.05 8.75 -18.59
CA LEU A 207 14.12 8.65 -17.59
C LEU A 207 13.62 8.14 -16.22
N ILE A 208 12.47 8.60 -15.74
CA ILE A 208 11.89 8.11 -14.47
C ILE A 208 11.45 6.63 -14.59
N PRO A 209 10.65 6.23 -15.62
CA PRO A 209 10.39 4.81 -15.91
C PRO A 209 11.63 3.93 -16.10
N LEU A 210 12.71 4.45 -16.70
CA LEU A 210 13.97 3.72 -16.90
C LEU A 210 14.68 3.48 -15.57
N LEU A 211 14.75 4.49 -14.70
CA LEU A 211 15.32 4.34 -13.36
C LEU A 211 14.50 3.39 -12.50
N HIS A 212 13.16 3.42 -12.59
CA HIS A 212 12.30 2.41 -11.95
C HIS A 212 12.59 0.99 -12.45
N ALA A 213 12.74 0.80 -13.77
CA ALA A 213 13.03 -0.51 -14.34
C ALA A 213 14.46 -1.01 -14.01
N ILE A 214 15.41 -0.10 -13.77
CA ILE A 214 16.76 -0.41 -13.27
C ILE A 214 16.68 -0.81 -11.78
N ASP A 215 16.05 0.00 -10.92
CA ASP A 215 15.93 -0.29 -9.48
C ASP A 215 15.20 -1.62 -9.24
N GLN A 216 14.09 -1.89 -9.95
CA GLN A 216 13.39 -3.17 -9.89
C GLN A 216 14.24 -4.37 -10.33
N HIS A 217 15.21 -4.19 -11.23
CA HIS A 217 16.07 -5.27 -11.71
C HIS A 217 17.28 -5.52 -10.80
N TYR A 218 17.99 -4.46 -10.38
CA TYR A 218 19.23 -4.57 -9.60
C TYR A 218 19.00 -4.43 -8.07
N ARG A 219 17.78 -4.07 -7.63
CA ARG A 219 17.37 -3.68 -6.26
C ARG A 219 17.99 -2.37 -5.73
N TYR A 220 18.64 -1.63 -6.60
CA TYR A 220 19.18 -0.29 -6.40
C TYR A 220 19.55 0.29 -7.78
N LEU A 221 20.12 1.50 -7.82
CA LEU A 221 20.72 2.09 -9.02
C LEU A 221 22.26 1.95 -8.99
N PRO A 222 22.86 1.02 -9.76
CA PRO A 222 24.30 0.82 -9.76
C PRO A 222 25.02 1.95 -10.51
N PRO A 223 26.09 2.56 -9.97
CA PRO A 223 26.83 3.64 -10.64
C PRO A 223 27.34 3.28 -12.04
N ALA A 224 27.76 2.03 -12.26
CA ALA A 224 28.19 1.53 -13.57
C ALA A 224 27.05 1.47 -14.61
N VAL A 225 25.83 1.16 -14.17
CA VAL A 225 24.62 1.12 -15.01
C VAL A 225 24.16 2.55 -15.32
N LEU A 226 24.15 3.45 -14.32
CA LEU A 226 23.83 4.86 -14.51
C LEU A 226 24.82 5.55 -15.48
N ALA A 227 26.12 5.26 -15.39
CA ALA A 227 27.14 5.81 -16.30
C ALA A 227 26.99 5.31 -17.76
N ARG A 228 26.35 4.16 -17.98
CA ARG A 228 26.07 3.58 -19.31
C ARG A 228 24.76 4.09 -19.90
N LEU A 229 23.76 4.45 -19.09
CA LEU A 229 22.44 4.89 -19.55
C LEU A 229 22.45 6.07 -20.56
N PRO A 230 23.25 7.15 -20.37
CA PRO A 230 23.45 8.23 -21.35
C PRO A 230 24.02 7.82 -22.73
N GLN A 231 24.42 6.56 -22.90
CA GLN A 231 24.99 6.02 -24.14
C GLN A 231 23.95 5.19 -24.92
N LEU A 232 22.75 5.02 -24.35
CA LEU A 232 21.66 4.16 -24.86
C LEU A 232 20.32 4.89 -24.95
N ALA A 233 20.09 5.88 -24.09
CA ALA A 233 18.93 6.76 -24.06
C ALA A 233 19.34 8.23 -24.29
N ASP A 234 18.40 9.08 -24.73
CA ASP A 234 18.60 10.46 -25.15
C ASP A 234 18.72 11.44 -23.95
N VAL A 235 19.56 11.09 -22.98
CA VAL A 235 19.72 11.79 -21.68
C VAL A 235 21.19 12.05 -21.38
N THR A 236 21.49 13.18 -20.73
CA THR A 236 22.84 13.49 -20.25
C THR A 236 23.12 12.86 -18.89
N PRO A 237 24.40 12.60 -18.52
CA PRO A 237 24.75 12.12 -17.18
C PRO A 237 24.18 13.00 -16.07
N THR A 238 24.24 14.33 -16.23
CA THR A 238 23.70 15.30 -15.27
C THR A 238 22.17 15.23 -15.11
N GLN A 239 21.44 14.80 -16.14
CA GLN A 239 20.00 14.51 -16.01
C GLN A 239 19.78 13.21 -15.22
N VAL A 240 20.54 12.15 -15.52
CA VAL A 240 20.48 10.87 -14.80
C VAL A 240 20.77 11.07 -13.32
N ASP A 241 21.92 11.65 -12.98
CA ASP A 241 22.34 11.94 -11.59
C ASP A 241 21.34 12.88 -10.90
N GLY A 242 20.91 13.93 -11.61
CA GLY A 242 19.98 14.93 -11.09
C GLY A 242 18.59 14.36 -10.76
N VAL A 243 18.10 13.39 -11.53
CA VAL A 243 16.82 12.70 -11.26
C VAL A 243 17.01 11.63 -10.19
N ALA A 244 18.03 10.77 -10.31
CA ALA A 244 18.33 9.69 -9.37
C ALA A 244 18.60 10.19 -7.93
N SER A 245 19.14 11.41 -7.77
CA SER A 245 19.37 12.04 -6.44
C SER A 245 18.22 12.89 -5.91
N PHE A 246 17.13 13.07 -6.67
CA PHE A 246 16.02 13.96 -6.30
C PHE A 246 14.78 13.22 -5.79
N TYR A 247 14.52 12.02 -6.31
CA TYR A 247 13.31 11.26 -6.04
C TYR A 247 13.59 10.17 -4.99
N SER A 248 12.82 10.13 -3.90
CA SER A 248 13.20 9.32 -2.73
C SER A 248 13.00 7.80 -2.93
N GLN A 249 12.34 7.38 -4.01
CA GLN A 249 12.19 5.96 -4.38
C GLN A 249 13.44 5.39 -5.08
N PHE A 250 14.38 6.24 -5.52
CA PHE A 250 15.59 5.81 -6.22
C PHE A 250 16.76 5.62 -5.25
N ARG A 251 17.17 4.38 -5.00
CA ARG A 251 18.17 4.06 -3.99
C ARG A 251 19.55 3.82 -4.62
N THR A 252 20.57 4.56 -4.19
CA THR A 252 21.95 4.45 -4.73
C THR A 252 22.85 3.50 -3.94
N ARG A 253 22.36 2.94 -2.83
CA ARG A 253 23.04 1.91 -2.00
C ARG A 253 22.46 0.53 -2.29
N PRO A 254 23.23 -0.58 -2.19
CA PRO A 254 22.69 -1.94 -2.30
C PRO A 254 21.60 -2.22 -1.24
N ARG A 255 20.52 -2.91 -1.62
CA ARG A 255 19.36 -3.23 -0.76
C ARG A 255 19.44 -4.67 -0.26
N GLY A 256 18.98 -4.91 0.97
CA GLY A 256 18.88 -6.25 1.53
C GLY A 256 17.87 -7.13 0.79
N GLU A 257 17.85 -8.42 1.10
CA GLU A 257 16.93 -9.38 0.46
C GLU A 257 15.45 -9.02 0.63
N LYS A 258 15.09 -8.43 1.78
CA LYS A 258 13.75 -7.97 2.14
C LYS A 258 13.74 -6.47 2.39
N LEU A 259 12.59 -5.83 2.20
CA LEU A 259 12.35 -4.45 2.58
C LEU A 259 11.24 -4.33 3.62
N VAL A 260 11.52 -3.58 4.69
CA VAL A 260 10.55 -3.19 5.72
C VAL A 260 10.34 -1.68 5.64
N GLN A 261 9.21 -1.25 5.10
CA GLN A 261 8.83 0.16 5.00
C GLN A 261 7.96 0.55 6.20
N VAL A 262 8.49 1.37 7.10
CA VAL A 262 7.74 1.96 8.22
C VAL A 262 7.06 3.23 7.75
N CYS A 263 5.75 3.32 7.92
CA CYS A 263 5.00 4.54 7.62
C CYS A 263 5.26 5.59 8.71
N VAL A 264 5.96 6.67 8.37
CA VAL A 264 6.21 7.82 9.27
C VAL A 264 5.23 8.97 9.03
N GLY A 265 4.10 8.69 8.37
CA GLY A 265 3.04 9.67 8.10
C GLY A 265 2.27 10.11 9.35
N THR A 266 1.56 11.23 9.29
CA THR A 266 1.06 11.95 10.47
C THR A 266 0.23 11.09 11.43
N ALA A 267 -0.69 10.30 10.92
CA ALA A 267 -1.49 9.37 11.73
C ALA A 267 -0.63 8.31 12.44
N CYS A 268 0.47 7.88 11.81
CA CYS A 268 1.44 6.94 12.39
C CYS A 268 2.38 7.64 13.40
N HIS A 269 2.75 8.91 13.17
CA HIS A 269 3.50 9.71 14.15
C HIS A 269 2.73 9.89 15.47
N VAL A 270 1.45 10.31 15.41
CA VAL A 270 0.61 10.45 16.63
C VAL A 270 0.23 9.10 17.25
N ALA A 271 0.40 8.00 16.53
CA ALA A 271 0.25 6.63 17.03
C ALA A 271 1.55 5.98 17.54
N GLY A 272 2.70 6.68 17.50
CA GLY A 272 3.96 6.20 18.06
C GLY A 272 4.83 5.31 17.14
N ALA A 273 4.74 5.49 15.82
CA ALA A 273 5.54 4.74 14.85
C ALA A 273 7.06 4.93 14.99
N ASP A 274 7.53 5.97 15.70
CA ASP A 274 8.94 6.13 16.07
C ASP A 274 9.44 4.94 16.91
N ARG A 275 8.59 4.43 17.81
CA ARG A 275 8.92 3.29 18.70
C ARG A 275 9.03 1.98 17.92
N VAL A 276 8.18 1.81 16.90
CA VAL A 276 8.20 0.65 16.00
C VAL A 276 9.46 0.66 15.14
N LEU A 277 9.86 1.84 14.64
CA LEU A 277 11.12 2.02 13.91
C LEU A 277 12.36 1.78 14.79
N ASP A 278 12.37 2.34 16.02
CA ASP A 278 13.44 2.14 17.01
C ASP A 278 13.61 0.64 17.33
N GLN A 279 12.50 -0.10 17.52
CA GLN A 279 12.54 -1.55 17.78
C GLN A 279 12.95 -2.37 16.55
N LEU A 280 12.43 -2.07 15.35
CA LEU A 280 12.80 -2.77 14.10
C LEU A 280 14.31 -2.71 13.84
N ARG A 281 14.91 -1.51 13.99
CA ARG A 281 16.36 -1.33 13.86
C ARG A 281 17.13 -2.12 14.90
N LYS A 282 16.64 -2.17 16.14
CA LYS A 282 17.25 -2.92 17.23
C LYS A 282 17.22 -4.43 16.99
N GLU A 283 16.09 -5.00 16.58
CA GLU A 283 15.96 -6.45 16.36
C GLU A 283 16.77 -6.94 15.15
N LEU A 284 16.88 -6.12 14.11
CA LEU A 284 17.72 -6.44 12.94
C LEU A 284 19.22 -6.14 13.18
N GLY A 285 19.58 -5.41 14.23
CA GLY A 285 20.96 -5.04 14.54
C GLY A 285 21.53 -3.96 13.61
N ILE A 286 20.69 -3.06 13.11
CA ILE A 286 21.05 -2.01 12.15
C ILE A 286 21.82 -0.88 12.88
N PRO A 287 23.05 -0.53 12.45
CA PRO A 287 23.82 0.57 13.05
C PRO A 287 23.14 1.94 12.92
N ALA A 288 23.44 2.85 13.84
CA ALA A 288 22.99 4.23 13.74
C ALA A 288 23.59 4.93 12.50
N GLY A 289 22.72 5.46 11.63
CA GLY A 289 23.11 6.08 10.36
C GLY A 289 22.97 5.16 9.14
N GLU A 290 22.78 3.86 9.33
CA GLU A 290 22.47 2.90 8.27
C GLU A 290 20.98 2.51 8.26
N ASP A 291 20.56 1.89 7.14
CA ASP A 291 19.20 1.40 6.92
C ASP A 291 19.13 -0.12 6.72
N THR A 292 20.27 -0.80 6.54
CA THR A 292 20.35 -2.22 6.14
C THR A 292 21.13 -3.01 7.18
N ASP A 293 20.69 -4.24 7.48
CA ASP A 293 21.39 -5.06 8.47
C ASP A 293 22.76 -5.53 7.96
N PRO A 294 23.77 -5.73 8.83
CA PRO A 294 25.13 -6.07 8.41
C PRO A 294 25.27 -7.39 7.60
N ALA A 295 24.26 -8.26 7.60
CA ALA A 295 24.23 -9.48 6.80
C ALA A 295 23.41 -9.37 5.50
N GLY A 296 22.88 -8.19 5.16
CA GLY A 296 22.19 -7.93 3.88
C GLY A 296 20.84 -8.64 3.72
N ARG A 297 20.20 -9.07 4.81
CA ARG A 297 18.93 -9.81 4.82
C ARG A 297 17.73 -8.87 4.73
N ALA A 298 17.80 -7.70 5.35
CA ALA A 298 16.71 -6.74 5.42
C ALA A 298 17.19 -5.27 5.43
N THR A 299 16.47 -4.43 4.70
CA THR A 299 16.56 -2.96 4.78
C THR A 299 15.30 -2.41 5.47
N VAL A 300 15.44 -1.41 6.33
CA VAL A 300 14.36 -0.70 7.04
C VAL A 300 14.31 0.76 6.59
N GLU A 301 13.31 1.09 5.77
CA GLU A 301 13.08 2.43 5.21
C GLU A 301 11.92 3.17 5.89
N THR A 302 11.88 4.50 5.75
CA THR A 302 10.81 5.35 6.29
C THR A 302 10.01 6.01 5.16
N VAL A 303 8.78 5.53 4.93
CA VAL A 303 7.91 6.04 3.87
C VAL A 303 6.98 7.13 4.42
N GLY A 304 6.87 8.24 3.68
CA GLY A 304 6.10 9.41 4.10
C GLY A 304 4.62 9.12 4.34
N CYS A 305 4.00 8.29 3.50
CA CYS A 305 2.64 7.78 3.72
C CYS A 305 2.33 6.55 2.86
N LEU A 306 1.96 5.42 3.48
CA LEU A 306 1.42 4.21 2.83
C LEU A 306 -0.12 4.27 2.61
N GLY A 307 -0.75 5.43 2.87
CA GLY A 307 -2.19 5.68 2.69
C GLY A 307 -3.14 4.93 3.63
N CYS A 308 -2.68 3.96 4.42
CA CYS A 308 -3.52 3.17 5.34
C CYS A 308 -3.71 3.86 6.71
N CYS A 309 -3.90 5.19 6.72
CA CYS A 309 -3.80 6.04 7.91
C CYS A 309 -4.81 5.74 9.04
N THR A 310 -5.91 5.03 8.74
CA THR A 310 -6.88 4.53 9.73
C THR A 310 -6.44 3.25 10.43
N ARG A 311 -5.25 2.74 10.12
CA ARG A 311 -4.61 1.52 10.67
C ARG A 311 -3.22 1.83 11.22
N ALA A 312 -3.02 3.03 11.75
CA ALA A 312 -1.75 3.48 12.30
C ALA A 312 -1.40 2.79 13.64
N PRO A 313 -0.13 2.45 13.92
CA PRO A 313 1.03 2.49 13.01
C PRO A 313 0.94 1.46 11.88
N VAL A 314 1.48 1.79 10.71
CA VAL A 314 1.50 0.91 9.51
C VAL A 314 2.93 0.53 9.17
N VAL A 315 3.18 -0.76 8.93
CA VAL A 315 4.46 -1.28 8.42
C VAL A 315 4.16 -2.18 7.22
N GLN A 316 4.96 -2.07 6.16
CA GLN A 316 4.89 -2.97 5.01
C GLN A 316 6.18 -3.78 4.92
N VAL A 317 6.05 -5.11 4.79
CA VAL A 317 7.15 -6.04 4.53
C VAL A 317 6.99 -6.55 3.11
N ASP A 318 7.89 -6.12 2.22
CA ASP A 318 7.83 -6.33 0.77
C ASP A 318 6.46 -5.93 0.17
N GLU A 319 5.55 -6.88 -0.16
CA GLU A 319 4.19 -6.57 -0.64
C GLU A 319 3.10 -6.58 0.46
N HIS A 320 3.43 -6.99 1.68
CA HIS A 320 2.44 -7.27 2.75
C HIS A 320 2.34 -6.09 3.73
N THR A 321 1.20 -5.39 3.75
CA THR A 321 0.95 -4.25 4.65
C THR A 321 0.25 -4.68 5.93
N ALA A 322 0.92 -4.55 7.07
CA ALA A 322 0.36 -4.69 8.43
C ALA A 322 -0.02 -3.32 9.02
N GLY A 323 -0.97 -3.30 9.96
CA GLY A 323 -1.48 -2.07 10.58
C GLY A 323 -2.01 -2.27 12.00
N HIS A 324 -1.98 -1.20 12.78
CA HIS A 324 -1.97 -1.17 14.25
C HIS A 324 -0.74 -1.87 14.86
N VAL A 325 0.40 -1.81 14.17
CA VAL A 325 1.65 -2.47 14.58
C VAL A 325 2.17 -1.88 15.89
N GLY A 326 2.25 -2.71 16.93
CA GLY A 326 2.89 -2.40 18.21
C GLY A 326 4.41 -2.62 18.21
N VAL A 327 5.02 -2.49 19.38
CA VAL A 327 6.43 -2.84 19.62
C VAL A 327 6.58 -4.36 19.81
N GLU A 328 5.54 -4.98 20.35
CA GLU A 328 5.35 -6.41 20.57
C GLU A 328 5.22 -7.24 19.27
N ASP A 329 4.68 -6.65 18.20
CA ASP A 329 4.44 -7.34 16.92
C ASP A 329 5.72 -7.49 16.07
N VAL A 330 6.77 -6.72 16.35
CA VAL A 330 7.95 -6.57 15.49
C VAL A 330 8.64 -7.91 15.22
N ALA A 331 8.90 -8.70 16.26
CA ALA A 331 9.46 -10.03 16.15
C ALA A 331 8.57 -11.01 15.34
N GLY A 332 7.25 -10.80 15.36
CA GLY A 332 6.29 -11.57 14.57
C GLY A 332 6.33 -11.20 13.09
N LEU A 333 6.44 -9.90 12.76
CA LEU A 333 6.54 -9.40 11.38
C LEU A 333 7.82 -9.85 10.67
N LEU A 334 8.93 -9.98 11.40
CA LEU A 334 10.21 -10.46 10.86
C LEU A 334 10.27 -11.99 10.70
N SER A 335 9.32 -12.72 11.27
CA SER A 335 9.31 -14.20 11.32
C SER A 335 9.04 -14.86 9.96
N ALA A 336 9.46 -16.12 9.82
CA ALA A 336 9.29 -16.90 8.59
C ALA A 336 7.83 -17.27 8.27
N GLU A 337 6.92 -17.29 9.25
CA GLU A 337 5.57 -17.83 9.07
C GLU A 337 4.64 -16.87 8.29
N HIS A 338 4.88 -15.56 8.40
CA HIS A 338 4.25 -14.52 7.57
C HIS A 338 4.63 -14.57 6.08
N GLN A 339 5.60 -15.41 5.69
CA GLN A 339 6.11 -15.49 4.31
C GLN A 339 5.41 -16.60 3.48
N SER A 340 4.32 -17.17 4.00
CA SER A 340 3.59 -18.30 3.39
C SER A 340 2.50 -17.90 2.37
N GLN A 341 2.39 -16.61 2.02
CA GLN A 341 1.53 -16.05 0.96
C GLN A 341 2.33 -15.34 -0.16
N GLY A 342 3.42 -15.96 -0.60
CA GLY A 342 3.99 -15.60 -1.91
C GLY A 342 2.96 -15.79 -3.04
N PRO A 343 2.99 -14.98 -4.11
CA PRO A 343 2.08 -15.16 -5.25
C PRO A 343 2.25 -16.56 -5.84
N CYS A 344 1.14 -17.19 -6.25
CA CYS A 344 1.12 -18.58 -6.71
C CYS A 344 2.14 -18.81 -7.83
N SER A 345 3.25 -19.48 -7.52
CA SER A 345 4.30 -19.84 -8.48
C SER A 345 3.92 -21.05 -9.34
N GLY A 346 2.62 -21.22 -9.62
CA GLY A 346 2.09 -22.12 -10.63
C GLY A 346 2.03 -21.40 -11.97
N SER A 347 2.47 -22.05 -13.04
CA SER A 347 2.72 -21.41 -14.34
C SER A 347 1.45 -20.94 -15.06
N CYS A 348 1.05 -19.69 -14.81
CA CYS A 348 0.23 -18.87 -15.70
C CYS A 348 0.91 -17.50 -15.87
N HIS A 349 0.76 -16.89 -17.05
CA HIS A 349 1.51 -15.69 -17.50
C HIS A 349 3.01 -15.87 -17.80
N ARG A 350 3.34 -16.83 -18.67
CA ARG A 350 4.51 -16.71 -19.56
C ARG A 350 4.40 -17.56 -20.83
N ASP A 351 3.40 -17.26 -21.66
CA ASP A 351 3.40 -17.50 -23.11
C ASP A 351 2.23 -16.72 -23.75
N GLY A 352 2.39 -16.29 -25.01
CA GLY A 352 1.57 -15.27 -25.68
C GLY A 352 0.18 -15.70 -26.16
N HIS A 353 -0.48 -16.66 -25.51
CA HIS A 353 -1.84 -17.04 -25.88
C HIS A 353 -2.87 -16.06 -25.33
N VAL A 354 -3.28 -15.11 -26.19
CA VAL A 354 -4.59 -14.46 -26.08
C VAL A 354 -5.66 -15.55 -26.07
N CYS A 355 -6.56 -15.54 -25.10
CA CYS A 355 -7.72 -16.41 -25.11
C CYS A 355 -8.70 -15.91 -26.19
N GLU A 356 -8.57 -16.42 -27.41
CA GLU A 356 -9.50 -16.18 -28.53
C GLU A 356 -10.87 -16.85 -28.29
N ASN A 357 -11.60 -16.33 -27.30
CA ASN A 357 -13.03 -16.52 -27.08
C ASN A 357 -13.52 -15.32 -26.25
N GLY A 358 -13.36 -14.11 -26.82
CA GLY A 358 -13.75 -12.83 -26.22
C GLY A 358 -15.27 -12.60 -26.18
N ALA A 359 -16.02 -13.53 -25.60
CA ALA A 359 -17.43 -13.36 -25.29
C ALA A 359 -17.57 -12.93 -23.81
N GLU A 360 -17.92 -11.68 -23.57
CA GLU A 360 -18.29 -11.19 -22.23
C GLU A 360 -19.54 -11.95 -21.75
N HIS A 361 -19.34 -12.95 -20.91
CA HIS A 361 -20.44 -13.77 -20.38
C HIS A 361 -21.12 -13.04 -19.21
N GLU A 362 -21.80 -11.92 -19.51
CA GLU A 362 -22.58 -11.16 -18.52
C GLU A 362 -23.65 -12.08 -17.89
N PRO A 363 -23.63 -12.30 -16.56
CA PRO A 363 -24.70 -13.04 -15.90
C PRO A 363 -25.98 -12.22 -15.91
N HIS A 364 -26.90 -12.56 -16.81
CA HIS A 364 -28.17 -11.83 -17.00
C HIS A 364 -29.13 -11.90 -15.81
N GLU A 365 -28.88 -12.78 -14.85
CA GLU A 365 -29.58 -12.83 -13.56
C GLU A 365 -28.58 -12.74 -12.40
N PRO A 366 -28.89 -11.97 -11.33
CA PRO A 366 -28.04 -11.94 -10.14
C PRO A 366 -28.06 -13.31 -9.44
N PRO A 367 -26.90 -13.81 -8.96
CA PRO A 367 -26.84 -15.10 -8.28
C PRO A 367 -27.67 -15.09 -7.00
N ALA A 368 -28.31 -16.21 -6.69
CA ALA A 368 -29.22 -16.34 -5.54
C ALA A 368 -28.57 -15.97 -4.19
N VAL A 369 -27.23 -16.06 -4.11
CA VAL A 369 -26.40 -15.50 -3.04
C VAL A 369 -25.21 -14.74 -3.66
N GLU A 370 -25.07 -13.46 -3.32
CA GLU A 370 -23.92 -12.61 -3.63
C GLU A 370 -23.19 -12.27 -2.31
N ILE A 371 -21.87 -12.42 -2.27
CA ILE A 371 -21.04 -12.12 -1.09
C ILE A 371 -20.02 -11.05 -1.49
N ARG A 372 -20.17 -9.84 -0.96
CA ARG A 372 -19.26 -8.72 -1.24
C ARG A 372 -18.20 -8.59 -0.18
N ILE A 373 -16.98 -8.28 -0.60
CA ILE A 373 -15.87 -7.95 0.29
C ILE A 373 -15.00 -6.84 -0.31
N GLY A 374 -14.71 -5.82 0.50
CA GLY A 374 -13.91 -4.67 0.08
C GLY A 374 -12.44 -5.05 -0.11
N LEU A 375 -11.92 -4.81 -1.32
CA LEU A 375 -10.54 -5.10 -1.73
C LEU A 375 -9.84 -3.84 -2.31
N GLY A 376 -10.05 -2.69 -1.66
CA GLY A 376 -9.12 -1.55 -1.71
C GLY A 376 -8.01 -1.68 -0.66
N SER A 377 -6.93 -0.92 -0.79
CA SER A 377 -5.70 -1.08 0.02
C SER A 377 -5.94 -0.98 1.53
N CYS A 378 -6.77 -0.04 2.01
CA CYS A 378 -7.14 0.05 3.44
C CYS A 378 -7.94 -1.15 3.97
N CYS A 379 -8.54 -1.95 3.09
CA CYS A 379 -9.27 -3.17 3.46
C CYS A 379 -8.33 -4.39 3.43
N VAL A 380 -7.45 -4.46 2.43
CA VAL A 380 -6.38 -5.49 2.35
C VAL A 380 -5.46 -5.40 3.56
N ALA A 381 -4.96 -4.21 3.90
CA ALA A 381 -4.18 -3.93 5.12
C ALA A 381 -4.98 -4.08 6.43
N GLY A 382 -6.27 -4.44 6.35
CA GLY A 382 -7.10 -4.83 7.48
C GLY A 382 -7.38 -6.34 7.57
N GLY A 383 -6.85 -7.16 6.65
CA GLY A 383 -7.08 -8.61 6.58
C GLY A 383 -8.18 -9.06 5.61
N SER A 384 -8.74 -8.17 4.77
CA SER A 384 -9.81 -8.57 3.83
C SER A 384 -9.35 -9.62 2.80
N ARG A 385 -8.06 -9.72 2.47
CA ARG A 385 -7.55 -10.73 1.53
C ARG A 385 -7.70 -12.13 2.10
N ASP A 386 -7.27 -12.34 3.34
CA ASP A 386 -7.30 -13.65 4.01
C ASP A 386 -8.72 -14.16 4.23
N VAL A 387 -9.63 -13.23 4.53
CA VAL A 387 -11.07 -13.49 4.61
C VAL A 387 -11.62 -13.88 3.23
N MET A 388 -11.26 -13.17 2.14
CA MET A 388 -11.67 -13.52 0.77
C MET A 388 -11.14 -14.89 0.34
N GLU A 389 -9.85 -15.18 0.53
CA GLU A 389 -9.26 -16.46 0.17
C GLU A 389 -9.89 -17.61 0.97
N THR A 390 -10.13 -17.39 2.26
CA THR A 390 -10.77 -18.41 3.12
C THR A 390 -12.24 -18.60 2.73
N LEU A 391 -12.96 -17.55 2.33
CA LEU A 391 -14.31 -17.64 1.74
C LEU A 391 -14.28 -18.48 0.45
N GLN A 392 -13.37 -18.20 -0.48
CA GLN A 392 -13.20 -18.97 -1.72
C GLN A 392 -12.93 -20.46 -1.43
N ARG A 393 -11.96 -20.74 -0.56
CA ARG A 393 -11.59 -22.11 -0.14
C ARG A 393 -12.77 -22.86 0.47
N GLU A 394 -13.46 -22.28 1.45
CA GLU A 394 -14.57 -22.93 2.14
C GLU A 394 -15.84 -23.06 1.26
N LEU A 395 -16.15 -22.09 0.39
CA LEU A 395 -17.25 -22.23 -0.57
C LEU A 395 -17.01 -23.39 -1.55
N ALA A 396 -15.78 -23.52 -2.07
CA ALA A 396 -15.40 -24.61 -2.96
C ALA A 396 -15.47 -25.99 -2.27
N VAL A 397 -14.93 -26.10 -1.05
CA VAL A 397 -14.99 -27.33 -0.23
C VAL A 397 -16.43 -27.73 0.08
N ASN A 398 -17.29 -26.77 0.45
CA ASN A 398 -18.69 -27.03 0.77
C ASN A 398 -19.61 -27.11 -0.47
N ARG A 399 -19.09 -26.84 -1.67
CA ARG A 399 -19.83 -26.77 -2.95
C ARG A 399 -21.06 -25.86 -2.91
N ILE A 400 -20.93 -24.69 -2.29
CA ILE A 400 -22.02 -23.73 -2.14
C ILE A 400 -22.03 -22.77 -3.34
N ALA A 401 -23.17 -22.72 -4.03
CA ALA A 401 -23.41 -21.77 -5.12
C ALA A 401 -23.67 -20.35 -4.57
N ALA A 402 -22.59 -19.63 -4.30
CA ALA A 402 -22.58 -18.21 -3.97
C ALA A 402 -21.45 -17.52 -4.75
N ALA A 403 -21.73 -16.35 -5.34
CA ALA A 403 -20.70 -15.58 -6.03
C ALA A 403 -20.00 -14.65 -5.03
N ILE A 404 -18.66 -14.66 -5.01
CA ILE A 404 -17.90 -13.61 -4.32
C ILE A 404 -17.68 -12.47 -5.30
N LYS A 405 -18.17 -11.28 -4.93
CA LYS A 405 -17.95 -10.05 -5.68
C LYS A 405 -16.88 -9.20 -4.98
N PRO A 406 -15.73 -8.93 -5.60
CA PRO A 406 -14.81 -7.92 -5.09
C PRO A 406 -15.49 -6.56 -5.22
N VAL A 407 -15.43 -5.73 -4.18
CA VAL A 407 -15.90 -4.34 -4.24
C VAL A 407 -14.80 -3.36 -3.89
N GLY A 408 -14.99 -2.10 -4.28
CA GLY A 408 -14.10 -1.00 -3.93
C GLY A 408 -14.07 -0.69 -2.42
N CYS A 409 -13.69 0.53 -2.06
CA CYS A 409 -13.68 0.94 -0.67
C CYS A 409 -15.11 0.97 -0.08
N VAL A 410 -15.24 0.48 1.17
CA VAL A 410 -16.48 0.50 1.96
C VAL A 410 -16.59 1.73 2.87
N GLY A 411 -15.56 2.57 2.94
CA GLY A 411 -15.46 3.77 3.78
C GLY A 411 -15.28 3.52 5.28
N VAL A 412 -15.95 2.52 5.86
CA VAL A 412 -16.02 2.27 7.32
C VAL A 412 -14.80 1.50 7.86
N CYS A 413 -13.59 2.06 7.70
CA CYS A 413 -12.32 1.37 7.96
C CYS A 413 -12.13 0.83 9.39
N HIS A 414 -12.78 1.42 10.41
CA HIS A 414 -12.76 0.94 11.79
C HIS A 414 -13.62 -0.33 12.04
N LEU A 415 -14.38 -0.78 11.03
CA LEU A 415 -15.16 -2.03 11.02
C LEU A 415 -14.68 -3.07 10.00
N THR A 416 -13.62 -2.81 9.22
CA THR A 416 -13.08 -3.79 8.27
C THR A 416 -12.23 -4.89 8.97
N PRO A 417 -12.13 -6.12 8.42
CA PRO A 417 -12.79 -6.62 7.21
C PRO A 417 -14.31 -6.67 7.32
N MET A 418 -15.00 -6.27 6.25
CA MET A 418 -16.46 -6.30 6.15
C MET A 418 -16.87 -7.27 5.05
N VAL A 419 -17.85 -8.11 5.35
CA VAL A 419 -18.46 -9.06 4.42
C VAL A 419 -19.96 -8.81 4.38
N GLU A 420 -20.48 -8.39 3.23
CA GLU A 420 -21.93 -8.24 3.00
C GLU A 420 -22.43 -9.48 2.25
N VAL A 421 -23.34 -10.24 2.86
CA VAL A 421 -24.08 -11.33 2.22
C VAL A 421 -25.44 -10.82 1.79
N ARG A 422 -25.71 -10.86 0.48
CA ARG A 422 -27.03 -10.59 -0.10
C ARG A 422 -27.65 -11.91 -0.56
N THR A 423 -28.96 -12.05 -0.41
CA THR A 423 -29.72 -13.20 -0.90
C THR A 423 -31.02 -12.69 -1.50
N THR A 424 -31.42 -13.22 -2.66
CA THR A 424 -32.67 -12.85 -3.33
C THR A 424 -33.86 -13.04 -2.37
N GLY A 425 -34.62 -11.97 -2.12
CA GLY A 425 -35.77 -11.97 -1.22
C GLY A 425 -35.43 -11.93 0.29
N ARG A 426 -34.24 -11.45 0.68
CA ARG A 426 -33.86 -11.19 2.08
C ARG A 426 -33.09 -9.88 2.22
N GLU A 427 -33.15 -9.30 3.42
CA GLU A 427 -32.28 -8.19 3.79
C GLU A 427 -30.79 -8.58 3.76
N PRO A 428 -29.88 -7.66 3.37
CA PRO A 428 -28.45 -7.88 3.44
C PRO A 428 -27.96 -8.13 4.88
N VAL A 429 -27.03 -9.08 5.02
CA VAL A 429 -26.37 -9.40 6.28
C VAL A 429 -24.93 -8.93 6.23
N VAL A 430 -24.54 -8.01 7.11
CA VAL A 430 -23.16 -7.52 7.19
C VAL A 430 -22.44 -8.12 8.41
N ALA A 431 -21.34 -8.82 8.17
CA ALA A 431 -20.36 -9.17 9.20
C ALA A 431 -19.26 -8.09 9.23
N THR A 432 -18.93 -7.61 10.43
CA THR A 432 -17.91 -6.57 10.66
C THR A 432 -16.75 -7.15 11.46
N ARG A 433 -15.53 -6.63 11.20
CA ARG A 433 -14.26 -7.14 11.74
C ARG A 433 -14.10 -8.65 11.57
N ALA A 434 -14.54 -9.17 10.42
CA ALA A 434 -14.54 -10.59 10.14
C ALA A 434 -13.11 -11.13 10.07
N THR A 435 -12.85 -12.26 10.73
CA THR A 435 -11.57 -12.97 10.66
C THR A 435 -11.67 -14.19 9.74
N PRO A 436 -10.54 -14.81 9.32
CA PRO A 436 -10.57 -16.12 8.64
C PRO A 436 -11.31 -17.21 9.43
N ALA A 437 -11.37 -17.13 10.76
CA ALA A 437 -12.12 -18.07 11.60
C ALA A 437 -13.65 -17.86 11.47
N ASP A 438 -14.12 -16.62 11.31
CA ASP A 438 -15.53 -16.28 11.15
C ASP A 438 -16.14 -16.79 9.84
N VAL A 439 -15.31 -17.02 8.82
CA VAL A 439 -15.75 -17.49 7.49
C VAL A 439 -16.59 -18.77 7.58
N ARG A 440 -16.22 -19.71 8.46
CA ARG A 440 -16.97 -20.96 8.68
C ARG A 440 -18.35 -20.74 9.31
N ARG A 441 -18.54 -19.63 10.03
CA ARG A 441 -19.82 -19.20 10.62
C ARG A 441 -20.66 -18.47 9.57
N ILE A 442 -20.08 -17.52 8.84
CA ILE A 442 -20.72 -16.84 7.70
C ILE A 442 -21.28 -17.89 6.71
N ILE A 443 -20.46 -18.88 6.33
CA ILE A 443 -20.84 -19.97 5.40
C ILE A 443 -21.85 -20.98 5.99
N ARG A 444 -21.94 -21.10 7.33
CA ARG A 444 -22.98 -21.89 8.01
C ARG A 444 -24.34 -21.22 7.93
N ASP A 445 -24.36 -19.89 8.05
CA ASP A 445 -25.57 -19.08 8.14
C ASP A 445 -26.13 -18.70 6.74
N LEU A 446 -25.37 -18.97 5.66
CA LEU A 446 -25.85 -18.85 4.27
C LEU A 446 -27.12 -19.71 4.05
N PRO A 447 -28.15 -19.15 3.38
CA PRO A 447 -29.37 -19.89 3.08
C PRO A 447 -29.09 -21.02 2.07
N SER A 448 -29.09 -22.25 2.59
CA SER A 448 -28.86 -23.47 1.81
C SER A 448 -29.80 -23.59 0.60
N ALA A 449 -29.26 -23.39 -0.61
CA ALA A 449 -29.96 -23.62 -1.87
C ALA A 449 -30.17 -25.13 -2.12
N GLY A 450 -31.18 -25.70 -1.47
CA GLY A 450 -31.65 -27.07 -1.72
C GLY A 450 -31.70 -28.01 -0.50
N ALA A 451 -32.77 -28.81 -0.49
CA ALA A 451 -32.99 -30.05 0.26
C ALA A 451 -32.74 -30.05 1.79
N TRP A 452 -33.82 -30.35 2.54
CA TRP A 452 -33.83 -30.70 3.97
C TRP A 452 -32.79 -31.77 4.39
N SER A 453 -32.43 -32.68 3.48
CA SER A 453 -31.43 -33.73 3.70
C SER A 453 -30.01 -33.19 3.93
N SER A 454 -29.63 -32.05 3.33
CA SER A 454 -28.31 -31.44 3.53
C SER A 454 -28.12 -30.96 4.99
N ARG A 455 -29.17 -30.41 5.59
CA ARG A 455 -29.20 -29.96 6.99
C ARG A 455 -29.16 -31.13 7.97
N LEU A 456 -29.82 -32.24 7.63
CA LEU A 456 -29.75 -33.47 8.41
C LEU A 456 -28.36 -34.11 8.34
N ALA A 457 -27.75 -34.14 7.15
CA ALA A 457 -26.39 -34.65 6.94
C ALA A 457 -25.34 -33.85 7.72
N ARG A 458 -25.39 -32.50 7.68
CA ARG A 458 -24.51 -31.65 8.52
C ARG A 458 -24.68 -31.95 10.01
N ARG A 459 -25.91 -31.96 10.54
CA ARG A 459 -26.18 -32.30 11.95
C ARG A 459 -25.71 -33.69 12.36
N VAL A 460 -25.69 -34.66 11.44
CA VAL A 460 -25.19 -36.01 11.71
C VAL A 460 -23.65 -36.06 11.65
N ALA A 461 -23.00 -35.27 10.81
CA ALA A 461 -21.54 -35.12 10.81
C ALA A 461 -21.04 -34.48 12.12
N ASP A 462 -21.68 -33.40 12.58
CA ASP A 462 -21.39 -32.73 13.85
C ASP A 462 -21.53 -33.70 15.06
N LEU A 463 -22.40 -34.70 14.96
CA LEU A 463 -22.65 -35.73 15.97
C LEU A 463 -21.69 -36.94 15.90
N LEU A 464 -20.94 -37.10 14.80
CA LEU A 464 -20.02 -38.22 14.57
C LEU A 464 -18.54 -37.84 14.75
N HIS A 465 -18.23 -36.54 14.81
CA HIS A 465 -16.89 -36.02 15.10
C HIS A 465 -16.87 -35.13 16.36
N PRO A 466 -17.13 -35.68 17.57
CA PRO A 466 -16.91 -34.98 18.83
C PRO A 466 -15.41 -34.91 19.15
N ASP A 467 -14.68 -34.02 18.46
CA ASP A 467 -13.27 -33.75 18.73
C ASP A 467 -13.15 -33.00 20.07
N PRO A 468 -12.38 -33.50 21.08
CA PRO A 468 -12.21 -32.81 22.35
C PRO A 468 -11.60 -31.40 22.23
N ALA A 469 -10.87 -31.10 21.14
CA ALA A 469 -10.35 -29.76 20.87
C ALA A 469 -11.44 -28.73 20.51
N LEU A 470 -12.68 -29.17 20.24
CA LEU A 470 -13.84 -28.33 19.96
C LEU A 470 -14.72 -28.04 21.20
N ALA A 471 -14.29 -28.45 22.39
CA ALA A 471 -14.87 -28.02 23.66
C ALA A 471 -14.52 -26.54 23.94
N LEU A 472 -15.20 -25.61 23.24
CA LEU A 472 -15.15 -24.18 23.52
C LEU A 472 -15.44 -23.93 25.02
N PRO A 473 -14.73 -22.99 25.68
CA PRO A 473 -15.07 -22.61 27.05
C PRO A 473 -16.49 -22.05 27.14
N ALA A 474 -17.04 -22.04 28.36
CA ALA A 474 -18.35 -21.47 28.66
C ALA A 474 -18.46 -20.01 28.15
N PRO A 475 -19.67 -19.51 27.81
CA PRO A 475 -19.86 -18.36 26.92
C PRO A 475 -19.56 -16.97 27.52
N ASP A 476 -18.66 -16.89 28.50
CA ASP A 476 -18.26 -15.69 29.22
C ASP A 476 -16.77 -15.41 28.99
N VAL A 477 -16.43 -14.13 28.77
CA VAL A 477 -15.06 -13.62 28.50
C VAL A 477 -14.43 -14.05 27.15
N VAL A 478 -15.20 -13.93 26.07
CA VAL A 478 -14.67 -13.54 24.74
C VAL A 478 -15.57 -12.43 24.20
N ASP A 479 -14.99 -11.38 23.59
CA ASP A 479 -15.74 -10.23 23.10
C ASP A 479 -16.79 -10.63 22.04
N ARG A 480 -18.05 -10.23 22.26
CA ARG A 480 -19.21 -10.58 21.42
C ARG A 480 -19.38 -9.64 20.22
N SER A 481 -18.32 -8.96 19.77
CA SER A 481 -18.40 -7.90 18.75
C SER A 481 -18.74 -8.37 17.34
N CYS A 482 -18.54 -9.65 17.00
CA CYS A 482 -18.81 -10.18 15.65
C CYS A 482 -20.26 -10.73 15.49
N GLN A 483 -21.27 -9.98 15.97
CA GLN A 483 -22.69 -10.36 15.89
C GLN A 483 -23.40 -9.81 14.64
N ILE A 484 -24.00 -10.72 13.86
CA ILE A 484 -24.98 -10.41 12.80
C ILE A 484 -26.26 -9.88 13.46
N THR A 485 -26.39 -8.55 13.58
CA THR A 485 -27.48 -7.90 14.35
C THR A 485 -27.75 -6.46 13.87
N PRO A 486 -28.92 -5.87 14.20
CA PRO A 486 -29.20 -4.44 13.98
C PRO A 486 -28.16 -3.49 14.57
N LEU A 487 -27.46 -3.87 15.65
CA LEU A 487 -26.36 -3.09 16.23
C LEU A 487 -25.18 -2.87 15.25
N ALA A 488 -24.97 -3.78 14.29
CA ALA A 488 -24.00 -3.58 13.22
C ALA A 488 -24.49 -2.55 12.19
N HIS A 489 -25.80 -2.51 11.91
CA HIS A 489 -26.42 -1.50 11.05
C HIS A 489 -26.34 -0.13 11.71
N GLU A 490 -26.77 0.00 12.97
CA GLU A 490 -26.67 1.22 13.78
C GLU A 490 -25.23 1.77 13.82
N ARG A 491 -24.22 0.90 14.00
CA ARG A 491 -22.81 1.30 13.96
C ARG A 491 -22.37 1.85 12.61
N ILE A 492 -22.81 1.24 11.50
CA ILE A 492 -22.51 1.73 10.14
C ILE A 492 -23.24 3.05 9.88
N GLU A 493 -24.55 3.10 10.15
CA GLU A 493 -25.43 4.27 10.01
C GLU A 493 -24.90 5.46 10.81
N SER A 494 -24.41 5.24 12.03
CA SER A 494 -23.80 6.29 12.86
C SER A 494 -22.55 6.94 12.25
N PHE A 495 -21.94 6.32 11.24
CA PHE A 495 -20.81 6.84 10.48
C PHE A 495 -21.20 7.31 9.06
N THR A 496 -22.26 6.74 8.47
CA THR A 496 -22.68 7.05 7.09
C THR A 496 -23.87 8.01 6.97
N GLY A 497 -24.71 8.17 8.01
CA GLY A 497 -25.99 8.90 7.91
C GLY A 497 -25.88 10.41 7.65
N ARG A 498 -24.76 11.03 8.04
CA ARG A 498 -24.42 12.44 7.71
C ARG A 498 -23.75 12.62 6.34
N GLN A 499 -23.44 11.54 5.63
CA GLN A 499 -22.69 11.59 4.36
C GLN A 499 -23.62 11.88 3.17
N VAL A 500 -23.11 12.67 2.21
CA VAL A 500 -23.74 12.86 0.89
C VAL A 500 -22.72 12.39 -0.15
N ARG A 501 -23.09 11.38 -0.94
CA ARG A 501 -22.14 10.65 -1.80
C ARG A 501 -22.33 11.02 -3.27
N ILE A 502 -21.45 11.87 -3.78
CA ILE A 502 -21.35 12.25 -5.19
C ILE A 502 -20.18 11.48 -5.82
N VAL A 503 -18.98 11.69 -5.29
CA VAL A 503 -17.75 11.02 -5.77
C VAL A 503 -17.74 9.54 -5.37
N THR A 504 -18.30 9.23 -4.20
CA THR A 504 -18.38 7.88 -3.60
C THR A 504 -19.76 7.24 -3.75
N GLU A 505 -20.57 7.72 -4.69
CA GLU A 505 -21.83 7.09 -5.08
C GLU A 505 -21.60 5.59 -5.41
N HIS A 506 -22.41 4.72 -4.81
CA HIS A 506 -22.29 3.24 -4.77
C HIS A 506 -21.04 2.66 -4.06
N CYS A 507 -20.47 3.40 -3.11
CA CYS A 507 -19.46 2.91 -2.16
C CYS A 507 -19.88 1.60 -1.47
N GLY A 508 -18.99 0.60 -1.52
CA GLY A 508 -19.22 -0.76 -1.01
C GLY A 508 -20.06 -1.68 -1.91
N GLU A 509 -20.63 -1.19 -3.02
CA GLU A 509 -21.43 -2.02 -3.94
C GLU A 509 -20.72 -2.40 -5.24
N MET A 510 -19.96 -1.47 -5.82
CA MET A 510 -19.40 -1.62 -7.15
C MET A 510 -18.11 -2.43 -7.16
N ASP A 511 -18.00 -3.30 -8.16
CA ASP A 511 -16.74 -3.90 -8.57
C ASP A 511 -15.95 -2.85 -9.38
N PRO A 512 -14.77 -2.39 -8.90
CA PRO A 512 -14.00 -1.33 -9.56
C PRO A 512 -13.40 -1.75 -10.91
N GLU A 513 -13.33 -3.05 -11.19
CA GLU A 513 -12.75 -3.60 -12.41
C GLU A 513 -13.85 -3.94 -13.44
N SER A 514 -15.13 -3.91 -13.05
CA SER A 514 -16.28 -4.25 -13.91
C SER A 514 -16.94 -3.05 -14.62
N ARG A 515 -16.60 -2.85 -15.91
CA ARG A 515 -17.21 -1.86 -16.80
C ARG A 515 -18.75 -1.97 -16.86
N GLY A 516 -19.28 -3.19 -16.87
CA GLY A 516 -20.73 -3.44 -16.90
C GLY A 516 -21.43 -3.02 -15.60
N ASP A 517 -20.75 -3.17 -14.45
CA ASP A 517 -21.34 -2.81 -13.14
C ASP A 517 -21.39 -1.29 -12.91
N TYR A 518 -20.46 -0.55 -13.53
CA TYR A 518 -20.50 0.91 -13.64
C TYR A 518 -21.62 1.36 -14.60
N ARG A 519 -21.74 0.75 -15.80
CA ARG A 519 -22.80 1.09 -16.77
C ARG A 519 -24.21 0.85 -16.24
N ARG A 520 -24.41 -0.18 -15.40
CA ARG A 520 -25.69 -0.45 -14.69
C ARG A 520 -26.07 0.61 -13.63
N ARG A 521 -25.22 1.60 -13.39
CA ARG A 521 -25.36 2.70 -12.40
C ARG A 521 -25.13 4.06 -13.06
N ASP A 522 -25.77 4.27 -14.20
CA ASP A 522 -25.68 5.45 -15.07
C ASP A 522 -24.25 5.82 -15.54
N GLY A 523 -23.28 4.92 -15.42
CA GLY A 523 -21.94 5.13 -15.93
C GLY A 523 -21.92 5.34 -17.46
N PHE A 524 -21.14 6.31 -17.92
CA PHE A 524 -21.08 6.81 -19.30
C PHE A 524 -22.27 7.64 -19.79
N VAL A 525 -23.39 7.72 -19.04
CA VAL A 525 -24.57 8.50 -19.45
C VAL A 525 -24.27 10.01 -19.54
N ALA A 526 -23.34 10.52 -18.73
CA ALA A 526 -22.92 11.92 -18.83
C ALA A 526 -22.06 12.18 -20.07
N LEU A 527 -21.17 11.24 -20.42
CA LEU A 527 -20.36 11.30 -21.64
C LEU A 527 -21.22 11.18 -22.91
N GLU A 528 -22.15 10.23 -22.96
CA GLU A 528 -23.15 10.11 -24.04
C GLU A 528 -23.93 11.43 -24.21
N LYS A 529 -24.40 12.03 -23.11
CA LYS A 529 -25.17 13.28 -23.10
C LYS A 529 -24.41 14.47 -23.69
N VAL A 530 -23.14 14.68 -23.34
CA VAL A 530 -22.36 15.83 -23.87
C VAL A 530 -21.95 15.63 -25.33
N LEU A 531 -21.62 14.41 -25.73
CA LEU A 531 -21.26 14.09 -27.12
C LEU A 531 -22.48 14.19 -28.05
N ALA A 532 -23.66 13.76 -27.60
CA ALA A 532 -24.91 13.91 -28.35
C ALA A 532 -25.35 15.39 -28.49
N ALA A 533 -25.11 16.22 -27.46
CA ALA A 533 -25.45 17.64 -27.47
C ALA A 533 -24.55 18.49 -28.40
N LYS A 534 -23.37 17.98 -28.79
CA LYS A 534 -22.38 18.62 -29.68
C LYS A 534 -22.02 20.08 -29.33
N ASN A 535 -22.02 20.42 -28.04
CA ASN A 535 -21.79 21.78 -27.54
C ASN A 535 -20.75 21.80 -26.38
N PRO A 536 -19.44 21.84 -26.68
CA PRO A 536 -18.38 21.91 -25.67
C PRO A 536 -18.47 23.13 -24.73
N PRO A 537 -18.76 24.37 -25.22
CA PRO A 537 -18.93 25.54 -24.34
C PRO A 537 -19.98 25.36 -23.23
N ALA A 538 -21.13 24.75 -23.54
CA ALA A 538 -22.18 24.49 -22.56
C ALA A 538 -21.72 23.54 -21.42
N VAL A 539 -20.74 22.66 -21.67
CA VAL A 539 -20.13 21.82 -20.63
C VAL A 539 -19.32 22.68 -19.66
N ILE A 540 -18.54 23.64 -20.18
CA ILE A 540 -17.78 24.59 -19.34
C ILE A 540 -18.73 25.47 -18.52
N GLU A 541 -19.82 25.95 -19.14
CA GLU A 541 -20.85 26.77 -18.47
C GLU A 541 -21.56 25.99 -17.36
N ALA A 542 -21.91 24.72 -17.57
CA ALA A 542 -22.48 23.86 -16.52
C ALA A 542 -21.51 23.65 -15.34
N ILE A 543 -20.22 23.43 -15.62
CA ILE A 543 -19.20 23.27 -14.57
C ILE A 543 -18.94 24.60 -13.84
N GLU A 544 -19.02 25.76 -14.48
CA GLU A 544 -18.98 27.05 -13.78
C GLU A 544 -20.23 27.31 -12.93
N ALA A 545 -21.43 27.08 -13.48
CA ALA A 545 -22.70 27.28 -12.78
C ALA A 545 -22.81 26.39 -11.52
N SER A 546 -22.21 25.19 -11.55
CA SER A 546 -22.12 24.31 -10.36
C SER A 546 -21.31 24.92 -9.20
N GLY A 547 -20.43 25.89 -9.49
CA GLY A 547 -19.49 26.42 -8.50
C GLY A 547 -18.38 25.44 -8.09
N LEU A 548 -18.13 24.38 -8.87
CA LEU A 548 -17.06 23.41 -8.58
C LEU A 548 -15.70 24.10 -8.45
N ARG A 549 -15.04 23.87 -7.31
CA ARG A 549 -13.69 24.34 -6.97
C ARG A 549 -12.74 23.16 -6.87
N GLY A 550 -11.54 23.29 -7.44
CA GLY A 550 -10.53 22.24 -7.53
C GLY A 550 -10.21 21.60 -6.17
N ARG A 551 -10.40 20.28 -6.10
CA ARG A 551 -10.46 19.52 -4.85
C ARG A 551 -9.11 19.16 -4.22
N GLY A 552 -8.02 19.24 -4.99
CA GLY A 552 -6.63 19.19 -4.50
C GLY A 552 -6.22 20.46 -3.72
N GLY A 553 -6.95 20.82 -2.67
CA GLY A 553 -6.62 21.87 -1.70
C GLY A 553 -6.73 23.32 -2.15
N GLY A 554 -6.23 23.68 -3.33
CA GLY A 554 -6.10 25.06 -3.79
C GLY A 554 -7.43 25.78 -4.05
N GLY A 555 -8.53 25.06 -4.26
CA GLY A 555 -9.88 25.63 -4.33
C GLY A 555 -10.13 26.63 -5.46
N PHE A 556 -9.35 26.59 -6.55
CA PHE A 556 -9.55 27.45 -7.72
C PHE A 556 -10.83 27.03 -8.49
N PRO A 557 -11.66 27.95 -9.00
CA PRO A 557 -12.88 27.61 -9.76
C PRO A 557 -12.56 26.79 -11.02
N THR A 558 -13.08 25.56 -11.09
CA THR A 558 -12.70 24.55 -12.09
C THR A 558 -13.09 25.00 -13.50
N GLY A 559 -14.35 25.41 -13.70
CA GLY A 559 -14.84 25.85 -15.02
C GLY A 559 -14.11 27.09 -15.55
N ARG A 560 -13.68 28.01 -14.67
CA ARG A 560 -12.84 29.15 -15.07
C ARG A 560 -11.48 28.70 -15.60
N LYS A 561 -10.87 27.69 -14.99
CA LYS A 561 -9.62 27.09 -15.49
C LYS A 561 -9.85 26.40 -16.84
N TRP A 562 -10.98 25.71 -17.00
CA TRP A 562 -11.36 25.07 -18.27
C TRP A 562 -11.55 26.12 -19.38
N ARG A 563 -12.23 27.26 -19.12
CA ARG A 563 -12.39 28.33 -20.12
C ARG A 563 -11.05 28.91 -20.59
N VAL A 564 -10.07 29.08 -19.69
CA VAL A 564 -8.72 29.55 -20.09
C VAL A 564 -8.05 28.57 -21.04
N VAL A 565 -8.05 27.26 -20.72
CA VAL A 565 -7.47 26.23 -21.61
C VAL A 565 -8.26 26.09 -22.91
N ALA A 566 -9.59 26.20 -22.86
CA ALA A 566 -10.44 26.13 -24.04
C ALA A 566 -10.20 27.31 -25.02
N ALA A 567 -9.94 28.51 -24.49
CA ALA A 567 -9.62 29.70 -25.27
C ALA A 567 -8.16 29.75 -25.76
N ALA A 568 -7.27 28.90 -25.25
CA ALA A 568 -5.89 28.82 -25.70
C ALA A 568 -5.76 28.17 -27.09
N ASN A 569 -4.79 28.64 -27.88
CA ASN A 569 -4.54 28.17 -29.23
C ASN A 569 -3.61 26.95 -29.28
N GLY A 570 -3.80 26.09 -30.28
CA GLY A 570 -2.98 24.90 -30.52
C GLY A 570 -3.56 23.63 -29.91
N GLU A 571 -2.77 22.55 -29.99
CA GLU A 571 -3.06 21.26 -29.35
C GLU A 571 -3.04 21.41 -27.82
N LYS A 572 -4.02 20.81 -27.15
CA LYS A 572 -4.22 20.92 -25.70
C LYS A 572 -4.04 19.55 -25.04
N ILE A 573 -3.48 19.55 -23.83
CA ILE A 573 -3.20 18.33 -23.06
C ILE A 573 -3.99 18.39 -21.75
N LEU A 574 -4.56 17.26 -21.34
CA LEU A 574 -5.23 17.11 -20.06
C LEU A 574 -4.35 16.31 -19.09
N VAL A 575 -4.31 16.70 -17.81
CA VAL A 575 -3.58 15.97 -16.78
C VAL A 575 -4.48 15.75 -15.56
N CYS A 576 -4.47 14.51 -15.07
CA CYS A 576 -5.03 14.11 -13.79
C CYS A 576 -3.91 13.93 -12.78
N ASN A 577 -3.89 14.79 -11.77
CA ASN A 577 -2.97 14.73 -10.64
C ASN A 577 -3.53 13.77 -9.58
N GLY A 578 -2.89 12.61 -9.45
CA GLY A 578 -3.04 11.64 -8.36
C GLY A 578 -1.80 11.51 -7.49
N ASP A 579 -0.94 12.55 -7.42
CA ASP A 579 0.19 12.65 -6.50
C ASP A 579 -0.29 13.07 -5.10
N GLU A 580 -1.10 12.20 -4.47
CA GLU A 580 -1.63 12.43 -3.11
C GLU A 580 -0.52 12.20 -2.07
N GLY A 581 0.41 13.15 -1.99
CA GLY A 581 1.56 13.08 -1.10
C GLY A 581 1.24 13.35 0.38
N ASP A 582 0.14 14.04 0.68
CA ASP A 582 -0.26 14.47 2.04
C ASP A 582 -0.34 13.28 3.02
N PRO A 583 0.55 13.18 4.02
CA PRO A 583 0.43 12.16 5.05
C PRO A 583 -0.83 12.37 5.89
N GLY A 584 -1.62 11.30 6.05
CA GLY A 584 -2.98 11.36 6.59
C GLY A 584 -4.06 11.26 5.49
N ALA A 585 -3.74 11.61 4.24
CA ALA A 585 -4.64 11.52 3.10
C ALA A 585 -4.55 10.17 2.37
N PHE A 586 -5.69 9.76 1.78
CA PHE A 586 -5.84 8.56 0.94
C PHE A 586 -7.13 8.59 0.09
N MET A 587 -7.71 9.78 -0.11
CA MET A 587 -8.99 9.96 -0.77
C MET A 587 -8.87 9.90 -2.31
N ASP A 588 -7.85 10.49 -2.92
CA ASP A 588 -7.59 10.34 -4.36
C ASP A 588 -7.20 8.88 -4.68
N ARG A 589 -6.36 8.24 -3.83
CA ARG A 589 -6.06 6.80 -3.95
C ARG A 589 -7.34 5.98 -3.98
N MET A 590 -8.22 6.23 -3.02
CA MET A 590 -9.48 5.50 -2.88
C MET A 590 -10.36 5.68 -4.12
N VAL A 591 -10.44 6.89 -4.68
CA VAL A 591 -11.20 7.16 -5.91
C VAL A 591 -10.61 6.40 -7.10
N MET A 592 -9.29 6.36 -7.29
CA MET A 592 -8.65 5.57 -8.36
C MET A 592 -8.80 4.05 -8.15
N GLU A 593 -8.70 3.57 -6.90
CA GLU A 593 -8.86 2.15 -6.55
C GLU A 593 -10.31 1.64 -6.61
N SER A 594 -11.31 2.53 -6.53
CA SER A 594 -12.73 2.16 -6.34
C SER A 594 -13.63 2.59 -7.50
N TYR A 595 -13.30 3.69 -8.18
CA TYR A 595 -14.13 4.33 -9.20
C TYR A 595 -13.33 4.76 -10.45
N PRO A 596 -12.39 3.93 -10.99
CA PRO A 596 -11.50 4.36 -12.08
C PRO A 596 -12.27 4.82 -13.33
N TYR A 597 -13.35 4.11 -13.69
CA TYR A 597 -14.24 4.49 -14.79
C TYR A 597 -14.88 5.89 -14.60
N ARG A 598 -15.21 6.29 -13.37
CA ARG A 598 -15.79 7.61 -13.04
C ARG A 598 -14.78 8.75 -13.21
N VAL A 599 -13.51 8.49 -12.88
CA VAL A 599 -12.40 9.43 -13.13
C VAL A 599 -12.19 9.61 -14.64
N LEU A 600 -12.09 8.50 -15.37
CA LEU A 600 -11.84 8.48 -16.82
C LEU A 600 -13.00 9.09 -17.61
N GLU A 601 -14.25 8.86 -17.21
CA GLU A 601 -15.41 9.55 -17.79
C GLU A 601 -15.34 11.07 -17.55
N GLY A 602 -15.03 11.50 -16.34
CA GLY A 602 -14.84 12.91 -16.01
C GLY A 602 -13.70 13.57 -16.79
N MET A 603 -12.60 12.85 -17.03
CA MET A 603 -11.50 13.28 -17.89
C MET A 603 -11.92 13.36 -19.36
N ALA A 604 -12.70 12.41 -19.88
CA ALA A 604 -13.19 12.45 -21.26
C ALA A 604 -14.16 13.62 -21.50
N ILE A 605 -15.08 13.87 -20.57
CA ILE A 605 -15.99 15.04 -20.61
C ILE A 605 -15.18 16.35 -20.58
N ALA A 606 -14.15 16.44 -19.73
CA ALA A 606 -13.28 17.60 -19.64
C ALA A 606 -12.42 17.81 -20.91
N GLY A 607 -11.87 16.73 -21.47
CA GLY A 607 -11.12 16.73 -22.72
C GLY A 607 -11.97 17.22 -23.89
N TYR A 608 -13.21 16.72 -23.98
CA TYR A 608 -14.21 17.18 -24.93
C TYR A 608 -14.51 18.68 -24.76
N ALA A 609 -14.76 19.12 -23.53
CA ALA A 609 -15.10 20.51 -23.21
C ALA A 609 -14.01 21.52 -23.61
N VAL A 610 -12.73 21.21 -23.39
CA VAL A 610 -11.62 22.13 -23.73
C VAL A 610 -11.02 21.90 -25.12
N GLY A 611 -11.27 20.75 -25.75
CA GLY A 611 -10.67 20.34 -27.02
C GLY A 611 -9.28 19.70 -26.89
N ALA A 612 -9.05 18.91 -25.84
CA ALA A 612 -7.82 18.12 -25.65
C ALA A 612 -8.04 16.67 -26.13
N ARG A 613 -7.14 16.16 -26.99
CA ARG A 613 -7.17 14.78 -27.51
C ARG A 613 -6.30 13.78 -26.74
N ARG A 614 -5.35 14.28 -25.94
CA ARG A 614 -4.40 13.49 -25.14
C ARG A 614 -4.54 13.83 -23.67
N ALA A 615 -4.55 12.80 -22.82
CA ALA A 615 -4.56 12.94 -21.37
C ALA A 615 -3.52 12.06 -20.68
N ILE A 616 -3.07 12.50 -19.52
CA ILE A 616 -2.12 11.79 -18.67
C ILE A 616 -2.69 11.65 -17.27
N VAL A 617 -2.71 10.44 -16.71
CA VAL A 617 -2.90 10.21 -15.27
C VAL A 617 -1.54 10.09 -14.63
N TYR A 618 -1.14 11.09 -13.84
CA TYR A 618 0.07 11.03 -13.03
C TYR A 618 -0.27 10.43 -11.67
N VAL A 619 0.30 9.27 -11.34
CA VAL A 619 0.01 8.52 -10.11
C VAL A 619 1.30 8.33 -9.32
N ARG A 620 1.27 8.56 -8.01
CA ARG A 620 2.44 8.30 -7.16
C ARG A 620 2.74 6.79 -7.03
N HIS A 621 4.03 6.44 -7.05
CA HIS A 621 4.50 5.05 -7.11
C HIS A 621 3.99 4.17 -5.94
N GLU A 622 3.74 4.75 -4.77
CA GLU A 622 3.26 4.02 -3.59
C GLU A 622 1.81 3.51 -3.73
N TYR A 623 1.13 3.77 -4.85
CA TYR A 623 -0.25 3.36 -5.12
C TYR A 623 -0.36 2.30 -6.26
N PRO A 624 0.35 1.16 -6.23
CA PRO A 624 0.37 0.20 -7.34
C PRO A 624 -0.99 -0.44 -7.64
N LEU A 625 -1.89 -0.53 -6.66
CA LEU A 625 -3.26 -1.00 -6.90
C LEU A 625 -4.09 0.02 -7.70
N ALA A 626 -3.89 1.33 -7.48
CA ALA A 626 -4.52 2.39 -8.26
C ALA A 626 -4.01 2.37 -9.70
N VAL A 627 -2.69 2.24 -9.91
CA VAL A 627 -2.07 2.12 -11.24
C VAL A 627 -2.69 0.95 -12.01
N ARG A 628 -2.71 -0.27 -11.43
CA ARG A 628 -3.28 -1.45 -12.10
C ARG A 628 -4.77 -1.30 -12.44
N ARG A 629 -5.58 -0.73 -11.55
CA ARG A 629 -7.03 -0.55 -11.79
C ARG A 629 -7.33 0.54 -12.82
N MET A 630 -6.60 1.65 -12.79
CA MET A 630 -6.70 2.69 -13.81
C MET A 630 -6.26 2.14 -15.18
N GLN A 631 -5.17 1.38 -15.24
CA GLN A 631 -4.68 0.75 -16.48
C GLN A 631 -5.72 -0.22 -17.08
N HIS A 632 -6.25 -1.15 -16.27
CA HIS A 632 -7.32 -2.06 -16.69
C HIS A 632 -8.55 -1.28 -17.15
N ALA A 633 -8.99 -0.24 -16.43
CA ALA A 633 -10.13 0.57 -16.84
C ALA A 633 -9.89 1.33 -18.16
N ILE A 634 -8.68 1.86 -18.41
CA ILE A 634 -8.30 2.47 -19.70
C ILE A 634 -8.38 1.43 -20.82
N GLU A 635 -7.84 0.22 -20.62
CA GLU A 635 -7.91 -0.86 -21.62
C GLU A 635 -9.36 -1.29 -21.91
N GLN A 636 -10.18 -1.47 -20.88
CA GLN A 636 -11.59 -1.85 -21.02
C GLN A 636 -12.40 -0.75 -21.73
N MET A 637 -12.16 0.53 -21.39
CA MET A 637 -12.80 1.65 -22.07
C MET A 637 -12.33 1.76 -23.53
N THR A 638 -11.04 1.57 -23.82
CA THR A 638 -10.51 1.62 -25.19
C THR A 638 -11.06 0.49 -26.06
N ARG A 639 -11.05 -0.76 -25.56
CA ARG A 639 -11.63 -1.92 -26.27
C ARG A 639 -13.13 -1.76 -26.56
N ALA A 640 -13.86 -1.09 -25.68
CA ALA A 640 -15.30 -0.83 -25.82
C ALA A 640 -15.63 0.54 -26.46
N GLY A 641 -14.65 1.25 -27.04
CA GLY A 641 -14.87 2.51 -27.77
C GLY A 641 -15.18 3.75 -26.92
N TRP A 642 -15.00 3.69 -25.59
CA TRP A 642 -15.13 4.83 -24.67
C TRP A 642 -13.85 5.67 -24.55
N LEU A 643 -12.74 5.19 -25.14
CA LEU A 643 -11.48 5.90 -25.36
C LEU A 643 -10.94 5.53 -26.74
N GLY A 644 -9.97 6.29 -27.26
CA GLY A 644 -9.40 6.12 -28.60
C GLY A 644 -9.89 7.17 -29.60
N GLU A 645 -9.85 6.85 -30.90
CA GLU A 645 -10.07 7.84 -31.98
C GLU A 645 -11.53 8.20 -32.27
N GLN A 646 -12.51 7.44 -31.77
CA GLN A 646 -13.95 7.67 -31.98
C GLN A 646 -14.75 7.38 -30.70
N VAL A 647 -14.60 8.25 -29.71
CA VAL A 647 -15.21 8.09 -28.37
C VAL A 647 -16.73 8.00 -28.50
N ALA A 648 -17.31 6.90 -28.02
CA ALA A 648 -18.73 6.56 -28.14
C ALA A 648 -19.27 6.60 -29.59
N GLY A 649 -18.42 6.37 -30.59
CA GLY A 649 -18.78 6.48 -32.02
C GLY A 649 -18.93 7.92 -32.52
N SER A 650 -18.45 8.91 -31.77
CA SER A 650 -18.41 10.32 -32.18
C SER A 650 -17.14 10.69 -32.95
N ASP A 651 -17.11 11.92 -33.45
CA ASP A 651 -15.95 12.58 -34.07
C ASP A 651 -14.90 13.07 -33.06
N PHE A 652 -15.12 12.87 -31.75
CA PHE A 652 -14.15 13.17 -30.71
C PHE A 652 -13.20 12.00 -30.45
N ALA A 653 -11.91 12.30 -30.35
CA ALA A 653 -10.86 11.35 -30.01
C ALA A 653 -10.22 11.73 -28.66
N PHE A 654 -10.00 10.73 -27.80
CA PHE A 654 -9.39 10.92 -26.48
C PHE A 654 -8.56 9.71 -26.08
N THR A 655 -7.24 9.89 -25.99
CA THR A 655 -6.30 8.88 -25.51
C THR A 655 -5.80 9.21 -24.11
N VAL A 656 -5.58 8.19 -23.29
CA VAL A 656 -5.12 8.33 -21.90
C VAL A 656 -3.91 7.45 -21.68
N GLU A 657 -2.83 8.01 -21.16
CA GLU A 657 -1.64 7.28 -20.69
C GLU A 657 -1.47 7.45 -19.17
N ILE A 658 -0.80 6.50 -18.51
CA ILE A 658 -0.43 6.60 -17.09
C ILE A 658 1.08 6.90 -17.00
N VAL A 659 1.44 7.81 -16.10
CA VAL A 659 2.83 8.07 -15.72
C VAL A 659 2.95 7.85 -14.21
N GLU A 660 3.86 6.98 -13.81
CA GLU A 660 4.21 6.80 -12.39
C GLU A 660 5.25 7.85 -11.96
N GLY A 661 4.99 8.50 -10.82
CA GLY A 661 5.97 9.33 -10.13
C GLY A 661 7.06 8.51 -9.43
N ALA A 662 7.91 9.15 -8.63
CA ALA A 662 8.99 8.47 -7.89
C ALA A 662 9.15 8.98 -6.45
N GLY A 663 8.03 9.27 -5.76
CA GLY A 663 8.02 9.64 -4.34
C GLY A 663 8.75 10.96 -4.05
N ALA A 664 8.18 12.07 -4.51
CA ALA A 664 8.61 13.41 -4.11
C ALA A 664 7.36 14.28 -3.98
N PHE A 665 6.95 14.61 -2.74
CA PHE A 665 5.68 15.29 -2.44
C PHE A 665 5.48 16.61 -3.21
N VAL A 666 6.58 17.29 -3.54
CA VAL A 666 6.55 18.52 -4.34
C VAL A 666 5.97 18.32 -5.75
N CYS A 667 5.90 17.09 -6.27
CA CYS A 667 5.25 16.79 -7.54
C CYS A 667 3.71 16.92 -7.50
N GLY A 668 3.09 17.06 -6.32
CA GLY A 668 1.71 17.51 -6.21
C GLY A 668 1.52 18.97 -6.65
N GLU A 669 2.60 19.76 -6.73
CA GLU A 669 2.61 21.13 -7.27
C GLU A 669 2.50 21.11 -8.80
N GLU A 670 1.56 21.89 -9.34
CA GLU A 670 1.15 21.83 -10.75
C GLU A 670 2.31 21.91 -11.76
N THR A 671 3.36 22.70 -11.49
CA THR A 671 4.51 22.84 -12.42
C THR A 671 5.59 21.78 -12.21
N ALA A 672 5.81 21.34 -10.97
CA ALA A 672 6.73 20.24 -10.66
C ALA A 672 6.24 18.90 -11.23
N LEU A 673 4.92 18.67 -11.23
CA LEU A 673 4.28 17.51 -11.84
C LEU A 673 4.66 17.38 -13.32
N LEU A 674 4.61 18.49 -14.08
CA LEU A 674 4.90 18.49 -15.51
C LEU A 674 6.39 18.27 -15.81
N GLU A 675 7.30 18.78 -14.96
CA GLU A 675 8.72 18.44 -15.04
C GLU A 675 8.96 16.94 -14.77
N SER A 676 8.24 16.33 -13.84
CA SER A 676 8.28 14.88 -13.59
C SER A 676 7.81 14.07 -14.81
N ILE A 677 6.67 14.43 -15.43
CA ILE A 677 6.21 13.82 -16.69
C ILE A 677 7.24 13.99 -17.83
N MET A 678 7.99 15.09 -17.85
CA MET A 678 9.08 15.31 -18.81
C MET A 678 10.39 14.56 -18.46
N GLY A 679 10.39 13.69 -17.45
CA GLY A 679 11.52 12.89 -17.02
C GLY A 679 12.62 13.70 -16.32
N ARG A 680 12.25 14.78 -15.62
CA ARG A 680 13.18 15.73 -14.97
C ARG A 680 12.90 15.80 -13.46
N ARG A 681 13.73 16.58 -12.75
CA ARG A 681 13.51 16.92 -11.33
C ARG A 681 12.24 17.76 -11.19
N GLY A 682 11.29 17.33 -10.35
CA GLY A 682 10.05 18.04 -10.03
C GLY A 682 10.27 19.38 -9.31
N THR A 683 10.78 20.38 -10.03
CA THR A 683 11.10 21.70 -9.51
C THR A 683 10.02 22.69 -9.97
N PRO A 684 9.28 23.35 -9.05
CA PRO A 684 8.26 24.31 -9.44
C PRO A 684 8.82 25.54 -10.19
N HIS A 685 8.13 25.95 -11.25
CA HIS A 685 8.50 27.10 -12.07
C HIS A 685 7.85 28.40 -11.60
N PHE A 686 8.51 29.52 -11.93
CA PHE A 686 7.92 30.85 -11.78
C PHE A 686 6.69 31.00 -12.71
N ARG A 687 5.66 31.69 -12.23
CA ARG A 687 4.41 31.96 -12.97
C ARG A 687 4.14 33.48 -12.92
N PRO A 688 3.70 34.12 -14.01
CA PRO A 688 3.39 33.57 -15.34
C PRO A 688 4.64 33.13 -16.13
N PRO A 689 4.49 32.34 -17.21
CA PRO A 689 3.23 31.80 -17.76
C PRO A 689 2.62 30.74 -16.85
N TYR A 690 1.30 30.53 -16.94
CA TYR A 690 0.62 29.45 -16.23
C TYR A 690 0.51 28.18 -17.10
N PRO A 691 0.44 26.97 -16.53
CA PRO A 691 0.29 25.73 -17.31
C PRO A 691 -0.92 25.71 -18.25
N ALA A 692 -2.00 26.42 -17.88
CA ALA A 692 -3.19 26.60 -18.70
C ALA A 692 -2.94 27.41 -20.01
N GLU A 693 -1.83 28.14 -20.08
CA GLU A 693 -1.37 28.90 -21.25
C GLU A 693 -0.21 28.15 -21.94
N ARG A 694 0.79 27.74 -21.15
CA ARG A 694 2.00 27.01 -21.56
C ARG A 694 2.42 26.07 -20.43
N GLY A 695 2.12 24.78 -20.60
CA GLY A 695 2.42 23.71 -19.65
C GLY A 695 3.29 22.62 -20.28
N LEU A 696 2.77 21.40 -20.34
CA LEU A 696 3.52 20.22 -20.77
C LEU A 696 3.93 20.33 -22.24
N TRP A 697 5.20 20.10 -22.54
CA TRP A 697 5.79 20.26 -23.88
C TRP A 697 5.42 21.59 -24.55
N ASP A 698 5.37 22.67 -23.75
CA ASP A 698 4.98 24.03 -24.13
C ASP A 698 3.53 24.18 -24.65
N ARG A 699 2.64 23.23 -24.36
CA ARG A 699 1.23 23.25 -24.80
C ARG A 699 0.27 23.70 -23.68
N PRO A 700 -0.87 24.34 -23.99
CA PRO A 700 -1.90 24.64 -23.01
C PRO A 700 -2.37 23.36 -22.31
N THR A 701 -2.23 23.31 -20.98
CA THR A 701 -2.39 22.09 -20.18
C THR A 701 -3.44 22.28 -19.08
N LEU A 702 -4.48 21.44 -19.09
CA LEU A 702 -5.48 21.39 -18.03
C LEU A 702 -5.07 20.39 -16.95
N VAL A 703 -4.46 20.86 -15.85
CA VAL A 703 -4.23 20.02 -14.66
C VAL A 703 -5.37 20.17 -13.66
N ASN A 704 -6.07 19.07 -13.34
CA ASN A 704 -6.96 18.96 -12.17
C ASN A 704 -6.65 17.67 -11.39
N ASN A 705 -7.12 17.55 -10.14
CA ASN A 705 -6.89 16.34 -9.32
C ASN A 705 -8.02 15.30 -9.51
N VAL A 706 -7.80 14.07 -9.04
CA VAL A 706 -8.71 12.92 -9.24
C VAL A 706 -10.13 13.22 -8.77
N GLU A 707 -10.33 13.65 -7.52
CA GLU A 707 -11.67 14.00 -7.00
C GLU A 707 -12.36 15.07 -7.87
N THR A 708 -11.60 16.04 -8.41
CA THR A 708 -12.16 17.09 -9.28
C THR A 708 -12.78 16.52 -10.56
N TYR A 709 -12.14 15.55 -11.22
CA TYR A 709 -12.73 14.88 -12.38
C TYR A 709 -13.88 13.95 -11.99
N ALA A 710 -13.78 13.23 -10.88
CA ALA A 710 -14.82 12.30 -10.43
C ALA A 710 -16.17 12.97 -10.10
N ASN A 711 -16.18 14.28 -9.81
CA ASN A 711 -17.41 15.08 -9.66
C ASN A 711 -18.12 15.35 -11.01
N VAL A 712 -17.39 15.40 -12.13
CA VAL A 712 -17.91 15.89 -13.43
C VAL A 712 -19.09 15.06 -13.95
N PRO A 713 -19.06 13.71 -14.01
CA PRO A 713 -20.19 12.93 -14.52
C PRO A 713 -21.48 13.15 -13.72
N TRP A 714 -21.39 13.30 -12.40
CA TRP A 714 -22.55 13.52 -11.55
C TRP A 714 -23.19 14.90 -11.78
N ILE A 715 -22.38 15.96 -11.91
CA ILE A 715 -22.85 17.32 -12.23
C ILE A 715 -23.56 17.33 -13.60
N ILE A 716 -23.04 16.60 -14.58
CA ILE A 716 -23.64 16.52 -15.92
C ILE A 716 -24.92 15.67 -15.94
N ARG A 717 -25.04 14.61 -15.12
CA ARG A 717 -26.32 13.88 -14.94
C ARG A 717 -27.38 14.77 -14.28
N HIS A 718 -27.10 15.30 -13.09
CA HIS A 718 -28.09 15.93 -12.21
C HIS A 718 -28.29 17.44 -12.43
N GLY A 719 -27.36 18.11 -13.11
CA GLY A 719 -27.38 19.56 -13.36
C GLY A 719 -26.55 20.37 -12.36
N ALA A 720 -26.19 21.57 -12.79
CA ALA A 720 -25.38 22.51 -12.01
C ALA A 720 -26.04 22.90 -10.67
N ASP A 721 -27.34 23.22 -10.69
CA ASP A 721 -28.07 23.69 -9.51
C ASP A 721 -28.16 22.63 -8.41
N ALA A 722 -28.26 21.36 -8.77
CA ALA A 722 -28.27 20.24 -7.83
C ALA A 722 -26.94 20.11 -7.05
N PHE A 723 -25.82 20.47 -7.69
CA PHE A 723 -24.51 20.55 -7.03
C PHE A 723 -24.34 21.85 -6.23
N ALA A 724 -24.82 22.97 -6.75
CA ALA A 724 -24.73 24.29 -6.12
C ALA A 724 -25.68 24.48 -4.91
N ALA A 725 -26.72 23.65 -4.81
CA ALA A 725 -27.60 23.54 -3.65
C ALA A 725 -26.94 22.83 -2.45
N LEU A 726 -25.83 22.12 -2.67
CA LEU A 726 -25.01 21.51 -1.64
C LEU A 726 -23.79 22.41 -1.32
N GLY A 727 -23.33 22.36 -0.08
CA GLY A 727 -22.21 23.17 0.39
C GLY A 727 -22.63 24.53 0.97
N THR A 728 -21.67 25.45 1.12
CA THR A 728 -21.92 26.84 1.56
C THR A 728 -22.20 27.76 0.36
N ASP A 729 -22.27 29.08 0.57
CA ASP A 729 -22.37 30.04 -0.55
C ASP A 729 -21.15 29.96 -1.49
N LYS A 730 -19.93 29.92 -0.91
CA LYS A 730 -18.67 30.03 -1.66
C LYS A 730 -17.99 28.68 -1.92
N SER A 731 -18.39 27.64 -1.19
CA SER A 731 -17.79 26.31 -1.24
C SER A 731 -18.87 25.28 -1.58
N LYS A 732 -19.11 25.07 -2.88
CA LYS A 732 -20.19 24.22 -3.40
C LYS A 732 -19.87 22.74 -3.42
N GLY A 733 -20.93 21.93 -3.30
CA GLY A 733 -20.89 20.46 -3.38
C GLY A 733 -20.34 19.77 -2.13
N THR A 734 -19.88 18.54 -2.33
CA THR A 734 -19.30 17.67 -1.30
C THR A 734 -17.77 17.68 -1.34
N LYS A 735 -17.13 17.26 -0.25
CA LYS A 735 -15.70 16.92 -0.21
C LYS A 735 -15.52 15.55 0.42
N VAL A 736 -14.68 14.73 -0.21
CA VAL A 736 -14.21 13.47 0.39
C VAL A 736 -13.11 13.78 1.42
N PHE A 737 -13.26 13.34 2.65
CA PHE A 737 -12.24 13.44 3.70
C PHE A 737 -11.76 12.07 4.18
N SER A 738 -10.52 12.04 4.64
CA SER A 738 -9.88 10.89 5.29
C SER A 738 -9.76 11.20 6.78
N LEU A 739 -10.57 10.53 7.61
CA LEU A 739 -10.67 10.77 9.05
C LEU A 739 -9.80 9.77 9.80
N ALA A 740 -8.67 10.26 10.34
CA ALA A 740 -7.59 9.46 10.91
C ALA A 740 -7.01 10.11 12.19
N GLY A 741 -5.93 9.53 12.73
CA GLY A 741 -5.40 9.90 14.05
C GLY A 741 -6.19 9.25 15.17
N LYS A 742 -6.26 9.88 16.34
CA LYS A 742 -6.81 9.33 17.59
C LYS A 742 -8.34 9.40 17.67
N VAL A 743 -9.04 8.99 16.60
CA VAL A 743 -10.50 9.05 16.44
C VAL A 743 -11.13 7.66 16.46
N ARG A 744 -12.21 7.48 17.23
CA ARG A 744 -12.82 6.15 17.48
C ARG A 744 -13.42 5.48 16.24
N ARG A 745 -13.97 6.26 15.32
CA ARG A 745 -14.58 5.82 14.06
C ARG A 745 -13.79 6.38 12.88
N GLY A 746 -12.52 5.97 12.75
CA GLY A 746 -11.70 6.30 11.59
C GLY A 746 -12.23 5.68 10.29
N GLY A 747 -12.03 6.37 9.16
CA GLY A 747 -12.53 5.93 7.86
C GLY A 747 -12.43 6.99 6.77
N LEU A 748 -13.14 6.75 5.67
CA LEU A 748 -13.40 7.74 4.63
C LEU A 748 -14.84 8.24 4.76
N ILE A 749 -15.02 9.55 4.64
CA ILE A 749 -16.33 10.21 4.66
C ILE A 749 -16.47 11.09 3.43
N GLU A 750 -17.68 11.26 2.91
CA GLU A 750 -17.99 12.30 1.93
C GLU A 750 -19.14 13.15 2.50
N VAL A 751 -18.88 14.44 2.71
CA VAL A 751 -19.84 15.34 3.36
C VAL A 751 -20.03 16.62 2.55
N PRO A 752 -21.21 17.28 2.63
CA PRO A 752 -21.38 18.64 2.15
C PRO A 752 -20.35 19.58 2.77
N MET A 753 -19.83 20.53 1.99
CA MET A 753 -18.96 21.58 2.54
C MET A 753 -19.74 22.45 3.54
N GLY A 754 -19.08 22.89 4.61
CA GLY A 754 -19.70 23.71 5.66
C GLY A 754 -20.22 22.96 6.90
N LEU A 755 -20.21 21.62 6.94
CA LEU A 755 -20.29 20.90 8.22
C LEU A 755 -19.13 21.35 9.13
N THR A 756 -19.37 21.45 10.43
CA THR A 756 -18.36 21.84 11.41
C THR A 756 -17.36 20.72 11.70
N ILE A 757 -16.19 21.11 12.20
CA ILE A 757 -15.17 20.19 12.70
C ILE A 757 -15.74 19.32 13.84
N ARG A 758 -16.62 19.88 14.68
CA ARG A 758 -17.30 19.15 15.76
C ARG A 758 -18.20 18.04 15.23
N GLU A 759 -19.07 18.34 14.27
CA GLU A 759 -19.96 17.34 13.66
C GLU A 759 -19.15 16.19 13.03
N VAL A 760 -18.04 16.50 12.34
CA VAL A 760 -17.18 15.48 11.74
C VAL A 760 -16.43 14.63 12.78
N ILE A 761 -15.91 15.22 13.87
CA ILE A 761 -15.09 14.48 14.85
C ILE A 761 -15.97 13.78 15.90
N GLU A 762 -17.00 14.44 16.43
CA GLU A 762 -17.84 13.92 17.51
C GLU A 762 -19.00 13.08 16.95
N GLU A 763 -19.84 13.61 16.06
CA GLU A 763 -21.02 12.87 15.56
C GLU A 763 -20.67 11.75 14.58
N ILE A 764 -19.74 11.98 13.65
CA ILE A 764 -19.30 10.97 12.66
C ILE A 764 -18.11 10.16 13.22
N GLY A 765 -17.06 10.84 13.70
CA GLY A 765 -15.86 10.20 14.26
C GLY A 765 -16.04 9.56 15.63
N GLY A 766 -17.04 9.94 16.42
CA GLY A 766 -17.28 9.39 17.77
C GLY A 766 -16.32 9.90 18.84
N GLY A 767 -15.60 10.99 18.55
CA GLY A 767 -14.61 11.58 19.43
C GLY A 767 -13.32 10.77 19.56
N VAL A 768 -12.50 11.19 20.53
CA VAL A 768 -11.29 10.49 20.96
C VAL A 768 -11.63 9.29 21.86
N ALA A 769 -10.60 8.52 22.27
CA ALA A 769 -10.79 7.37 23.15
C ALA A 769 -11.42 7.75 24.53
N PRO A 770 -12.14 6.83 25.20
CA PRO A 770 -12.69 7.09 26.54
C PRO A 770 -11.61 7.48 27.55
N GLY A 771 -11.90 8.45 28.42
CA GLY A 771 -10.92 8.99 29.37
C GLY A 771 -9.90 9.95 28.75
N ARG A 772 -10.13 10.42 27.53
CA ARG A 772 -9.27 11.36 26.80
C ARG A 772 -10.05 12.58 26.34
N THR A 773 -9.34 13.68 26.15
CA THR A 773 -9.88 14.97 25.72
C THR A 773 -9.49 15.23 24.27
N PHE A 774 -10.44 15.65 23.44
CA PHE A 774 -10.12 16.15 22.11
C PHE A 774 -9.32 17.45 22.23
N LYS A 775 -8.12 17.50 21.66
CA LYS A 775 -7.19 18.63 21.80
C LYS A 775 -7.13 19.50 20.54
N ALA A 776 -6.85 18.87 19.41
CA ALA A 776 -6.66 19.55 18.13
C ALA A 776 -6.96 18.63 16.95
N VAL A 777 -7.23 19.21 15.79
CA VAL A 777 -7.22 18.51 14.50
C VAL A 777 -6.26 19.21 13.53
N GLN A 778 -5.45 18.45 12.81
CA GLN A 778 -4.73 18.97 11.65
C GLN A 778 -5.67 18.89 10.43
N ILE A 779 -5.86 20.01 9.75
CA ILE A 779 -6.58 20.08 8.47
C ILE A 779 -5.67 20.68 7.40
N GLY A 780 -5.53 19.95 6.29
CA GLY A 780 -4.78 20.41 5.12
C GLY A 780 -3.39 19.81 4.92
N GLY A 781 -3.13 18.61 5.46
CA GLY A 781 -1.83 17.93 5.35
C GLY A 781 -0.72 18.63 6.16
N PRO A 782 0.57 18.40 5.87
CA PRO A 782 1.70 19.03 6.59
C PRO A 782 1.83 20.53 6.37
N SER A 783 1.26 21.04 5.28
CA SER A 783 1.06 22.49 5.02
C SER A 783 -0.22 23.05 5.64
N GLY A 784 -0.97 22.23 6.38
CA GLY A 784 -2.21 22.57 7.06
C GLY A 784 -2.01 23.33 8.38
N GLY A 785 -3.11 23.61 9.05
CA GLY A 785 -3.12 24.25 10.37
C GLY A 785 -3.64 23.31 11.46
N CYS A 786 -3.08 23.43 12.66
CA CYS A 786 -3.56 22.79 13.88
C CYS A 786 -4.71 23.62 14.47
N ILE A 787 -5.95 23.15 14.33
CA ILE A 787 -7.14 23.83 14.85
C ILE A 787 -7.47 23.25 16.25
N PRO A 788 -7.52 24.07 17.31
CA PRO A 788 -7.82 23.61 18.66
C PRO A 788 -9.29 23.23 18.83
N ALA A 789 -9.60 22.37 19.81
CA ALA A 789 -10.97 21.97 20.15
C ALA A 789 -11.89 23.16 20.53
N ALA A 790 -11.32 24.27 21.02
CA ALA A 790 -12.03 25.53 21.27
C ALA A 790 -12.56 26.22 19.98
N LEU A 791 -12.13 25.78 18.80
CA LEU A 791 -12.60 26.25 17.49
C LEU A 791 -13.26 25.12 16.67
N ALA A 792 -13.71 24.03 17.32
CA ALA A 792 -14.34 22.89 16.64
C ALA A 792 -15.67 23.26 15.94
N ASP A 793 -16.32 24.35 16.33
CA ASP A 793 -17.54 24.84 15.70
C ASP A 793 -17.26 25.65 14.40
N THR A 794 -16.00 25.68 13.94
CA THR A 794 -15.62 26.24 12.63
C THR A 794 -16.18 25.36 11.50
N PRO A 795 -16.91 25.93 10.52
CA PRO A 795 -17.37 25.18 9.35
C PRO A 795 -16.21 24.82 8.42
N ILE A 796 -16.26 23.61 7.84
CA ILE A 796 -15.24 23.09 6.94
C ILE A 796 -15.53 23.61 5.52
N ASP A 797 -15.07 24.82 5.25
CA ASP A 797 -15.07 25.47 3.93
C ASP A 797 -13.73 26.19 3.65
N TYR A 798 -13.46 26.54 2.38
CA TYR A 798 -12.17 27.11 1.98
C TYR A 798 -11.85 28.48 2.61
N GLU A 799 -12.88 29.25 2.98
CA GLU A 799 -12.74 30.60 3.51
C GLU A 799 -12.65 30.59 5.04
N ALA A 800 -13.47 29.77 5.70
CA ALA A 800 -13.49 29.61 7.15
C ALA A 800 -12.19 28.97 7.67
N LEU A 801 -11.72 27.88 7.06
CA LEU A 801 -10.45 27.23 7.42
C LEU A 801 -9.27 28.20 7.32
N ARG A 802 -9.26 29.05 6.27
CA ARG A 802 -8.22 30.07 6.08
C ARG A 802 -8.22 31.13 7.18
N SER A 803 -9.38 31.46 7.76
CA SER A 803 -9.48 32.45 8.85
C SER A 803 -8.84 31.96 10.17
N VAL A 804 -8.82 30.64 10.40
CA VAL A 804 -8.17 30.00 11.56
C VAL A 804 -6.72 29.54 11.28
N GLY A 805 -6.15 29.88 10.12
CA GLY A 805 -4.77 29.55 9.75
C GLY A 805 -4.56 28.14 9.18
N ALA A 806 -5.64 27.44 8.84
CA ALA A 806 -5.61 26.15 8.15
C ALA A 806 -5.92 26.30 6.65
N ILE A 807 -5.85 25.19 5.91
CA ILE A 807 -6.28 25.10 4.51
C ILE A 807 -7.02 23.78 4.29
N MET A 808 -7.83 23.68 3.23
CA MET A 808 -8.54 22.44 2.89
C MET A 808 -7.58 21.26 2.59
N GLY A 809 -6.50 21.54 1.85
CA GLY A 809 -5.56 20.52 1.33
C GLY A 809 -6.27 19.39 0.58
N SER A 810 -5.64 18.22 0.54
CA SER A 810 -6.27 16.97 0.07
C SER A 810 -7.53 16.55 0.85
N GLY A 811 -7.81 17.10 2.03
CA GLY A 811 -8.88 16.62 2.92
C GLY A 811 -8.45 15.48 3.86
N GLY A 812 -7.16 15.37 4.17
CA GLY A 812 -6.72 14.64 5.37
C GLY A 812 -7.13 15.38 6.65
N LEU A 813 -7.80 14.66 7.56
CA LEU A 813 -8.21 15.13 8.89
C LEU A 813 -7.55 14.22 9.95
N VAL A 814 -6.56 14.75 10.68
CA VAL A 814 -5.84 13.98 11.70
C VAL A 814 -6.16 14.51 13.10
N VAL A 815 -6.91 13.71 13.86
CA VAL A 815 -7.38 14.04 15.21
C VAL A 815 -6.31 13.74 16.26
N MET A 816 -6.14 14.65 17.22
CA MET A 816 -5.16 14.59 18.31
C MET A 816 -5.83 14.71 19.69
N ASP A 817 -5.25 14.04 20.69
CA ASP A 817 -5.72 14.01 22.08
C ASP A 817 -4.80 14.80 23.03
N ASP A 818 -5.15 14.81 24.31
CA ASP A 818 -4.40 15.46 25.39
C ASP A 818 -2.91 15.06 25.50
N THR A 819 -2.49 13.92 24.93
CA THR A 819 -1.07 13.48 24.93
C THR A 819 -0.27 13.79 23.66
N ASP A 820 -0.84 14.50 22.69
CA ASP A 820 -0.07 15.03 21.57
C ASP A 820 0.62 16.35 21.96
N CYS A 821 1.96 16.36 21.97
CA CYS A 821 2.74 17.59 22.15
C CYS A 821 2.67 18.46 20.88
N MET A 822 2.13 19.67 20.99
CA MET A 822 1.91 20.53 19.81
C MET A 822 3.22 21.12 19.27
N VAL A 823 4.25 21.28 20.12
CA VAL A 823 5.61 21.68 19.69
C VAL A 823 6.27 20.58 18.86
N ASP A 824 6.13 19.31 19.25
CA ASP A 824 6.65 18.18 18.45
C ASP A 824 5.82 17.95 17.18
N VAL A 825 4.50 18.15 17.22
CA VAL A 825 3.65 18.09 16.02
C VAL A 825 4.10 19.15 15.00
N ALA A 826 4.38 20.38 15.44
CA ALA A 826 4.94 21.42 14.58
C ALA A 826 6.34 21.07 14.06
N ARG A 827 7.22 20.54 14.93
CA ARG A 827 8.57 20.05 14.56
C ARG A 827 8.48 18.99 13.46
N TYR A 828 7.61 18.01 13.63
CA TYR A 828 7.38 16.89 12.70
C TYR A 828 6.85 17.35 11.34
N PHE A 829 5.82 18.21 11.30
CA PHE A 829 5.31 18.72 10.03
C PHE A 829 6.37 19.53 9.28
N LEU A 830 7.13 20.34 10.01
CA LEU A 830 8.20 21.12 9.43
C LEU A 830 9.35 20.23 8.92
N GLU A 831 9.73 19.19 9.67
CA GLU A 831 10.70 18.15 9.28
C GLU A 831 10.29 17.49 7.95
N PHE A 832 9.02 17.11 7.81
CA PHE A 832 8.48 16.61 6.55
C PHE A 832 8.61 17.66 5.43
N THR A 833 8.10 18.89 5.60
CA THR A 833 8.17 19.91 4.54
C THR A 833 9.59 20.34 4.17
N GLN A 834 10.55 20.23 5.10
CA GLN A 834 11.96 20.44 4.84
C GLN A 834 12.57 19.30 4.01
N ARG A 835 12.24 18.04 4.32
CA ARG A 835 12.68 16.86 3.55
C ARG A 835 12.13 16.86 2.13
N GLU A 836 10.86 17.23 1.98
CA GLU A 836 10.16 17.32 0.69
C GLU A 836 10.47 18.61 -0.10
N SER A 837 11.39 19.45 0.37
CA SER A 837 11.76 20.70 -0.28
C SER A 837 12.60 20.43 -1.53
N CYS A 838 12.10 20.86 -2.70
CA CYS A 838 12.84 20.80 -3.99
C CYS A 838 14.20 21.53 -4.00
N GLY A 839 14.52 22.30 -2.95
CA GLY A 839 15.79 22.99 -2.77
C GLY A 839 15.98 24.25 -3.63
N HIS A 840 14.98 24.66 -4.40
CA HIS A 840 15.12 25.74 -5.39
C HIS A 840 15.18 27.16 -4.79
N CYS A 841 14.23 27.52 -3.92
CA CYS A 841 14.18 28.87 -3.31
C CYS A 841 14.81 28.90 -1.90
N THR A 842 15.64 29.92 -1.64
CA THR A 842 16.44 30.06 -0.41
C THR A 842 15.60 30.05 0.86
N PHE A 843 14.48 30.79 0.85
CA PHE A 843 13.60 30.92 2.01
C PHE A 843 12.94 29.60 2.40
N CYS A 844 12.53 28.76 1.44
CA CYS A 844 12.13 27.39 1.76
C CYS A 844 13.37 26.60 2.23
N ARG A 845 14.35 26.36 1.35
CA ARG A 845 15.47 25.42 1.62
C ARG A 845 16.20 25.65 2.94
N LEU A 846 16.44 26.90 3.32
CA LEU A 846 17.21 27.28 4.51
C LEU A 846 16.33 27.84 5.65
N GLY A 847 15.21 28.50 5.33
CA GLY A 847 14.33 29.07 6.34
C GLY A 847 13.54 28.01 7.11
N THR A 848 12.99 27.01 6.43
CA THR A 848 12.34 25.88 7.14
C THR A 848 13.36 25.00 7.87
N ALA A 849 14.60 24.90 7.38
CA ALA A 849 15.69 24.23 8.10
C ALA A 849 16.04 24.94 9.42
N ARG A 850 16.13 26.28 9.41
CA ARG A 850 16.43 27.08 10.60
C ARG A 850 15.26 27.11 11.59
N LEU A 851 14.01 27.16 11.11
CA LEU A 851 12.83 26.96 11.96
C LEU A 851 12.85 25.57 12.63
N LEU A 852 13.26 24.53 11.90
CA LEU A 852 13.35 23.16 12.41
C LEU A 852 14.43 23.02 13.49
N GLU A 853 15.60 23.63 13.31
CA GLU A 853 16.64 23.70 14.35
C GLU A 853 16.11 24.26 15.67
N ILE A 854 15.28 25.32 15.61
CA ILE A 854 14.70 25.94 16.80
C ILE A 854 13.65 25.02 17.44
N LEU A 855 12.74 24.41 16.66
CA LEU A 855 11.73 23.49 17.17
C LEU A 855 12.33 22.21 17.76
N THR A 856 13.38 21.66 17.14
CA THR A 856 14.15 20.53 17.70
C THR A 856 14.83 20.92 19.00
N ARG A 857 15.48 22.09 19.08
CA ARG A 857 16.05 22.61 20.33
C ARG A 857 15.01 22.78 21.44
N LEU A 858 13.79 23.22 21.13
CA LEU A 858 12.70 23.28 22.11
C LEU A 858 12.31 21.89 22.62
N CYS A 859 12.18 20.90 21.72
CA CYS A 859 11.89 19.51 22.10
C CYS A 859 13.04 18.81 22.86
N GLU A 860 14.27 19.31 22.71
CA GLU A 860 15.47 18.86 23.43
C GLU A 860 15.72 19.59 24.77
N GLY A 861 14.92 20.60 25.14
CA GLY A 861 15.17 21.45 26.32
C GLY A 861 16.31 22.46 26.17
N LYS A 862 16.75 22.72 24.94
CA LYS A 862 17.84 23.66 24.56
C LYS A 862 17.27 24.96 23.96
N GLY A 863 16.09 25.35 24.43
CA GLY A 863 15.41 26.58 24.06
C GLY A 863 16.15 27.83 24.54
N LYS A 864 15.90 28.97 23.90
CA LYS A 864 16.41 30.30 24.25
C LYS A 864 15.26 31.30 24.34
N PRO A 865 15.33 32.34 25.20
CA PRO A 865 14.22 33.28 25.41
C PRO A 865 13.70 34.02 24.17
N ARG A 866 14.47 34.08 23.08
CA ARG A 866 14.07 34.72 21.80
C ARG A 866 13.55 33.76 20.74
N ASP A 867 13.54 32.44 20.99
CA ASP A 867 13.20 31.44 19.98
C ASP A 867 11.78 31.62 19.40
N LEU A 868 10.82 32.09 20.20
CA LEU A 868 9.44 32.31 19.75
C LEU A 868 9.34 33.52 18.80
N ASP A 869 10.06 34.61 19.12
CA ASP A 869 10.16 35.80 18.27
C ASP A 869 10.91 35.49 16.96
N GLU A 870 11.99 34.70 17.04
CA GLU A 870 12.72 34.18 15.87
C GLU A 870 11.81 33.30 15.00
N ILE A 871 11.01 32.41 15.60
CA ILE A 871 10.03 31.56 14.88
C ILE A 871 9.00 32.42 14.15
N GLU A 872 8.37 33.39 14.81
CA GLU A 872 7.31 34.19 14.19
C GLU A 872 7.85 35.05 13.04
N GLN A 873 8.97 35.75 13.25
CA GLN A 873 9.59 36.60 12.23
C GLN A 873 10.08 35.79 11.03
N LEU A 874 10.78 34.67 11.26
CA LEU A 874 11.28 33.82 10.18
C LEU A 874 10.13 33.14 9.43
N SER A 875 9.05 32.74 10.10
CA SER A 875 7.86 32.18 9.46
C SER A 875 7.26 33.15 8.43
N GLN A 876 7.12 34.44 8.77
CA GLN A 876 6.62 35.44 7.82
C GLN A 876 7.58 35.66 6.63
N GLN A 877 8.89 35.63 6.86
CA GLN A 877 9.89 35.71 5.79
C GLN A 877 9.83 34.47 4.87
N VAL A 878 9.62 33.28 5.41
CA VAL A 878 9.46 32.04 4.65
C VAL A 878 8.20 32.09 3.77
N ILE A 879 7.08 32.59 4.31
CA ILE A 879 5.83 32.77 3.55
C ILE A 879 6.03 33.78 2.41
N ALA A 880 6.64 34.94 2.69
CA ALA A 880 6.82 35.99 1.69
C ALA A 880 7.85 35.64 0.60
N GLY A 881 8.94 34.96 0.97
CA GLY A 881 10.09 34.68 0.09
C GLY A 881 10.06 33.35 -0.65
N SER A 882 9.04 32.52 -0.44
CA SER A 882 8.89 31.23 -1.13
C SER A 882 8.22 31.37 -2.51
N LEU A 883 8.57 30.50 -3.46
CA LEU A 883 8.03 30.54 -4.82
C LEU A 883 6.67 29.83 -4.94
N CYS A 884 6.62 28.56 -4.56
CA CYS A 884 5.47 27.66 -4.73
C CYS A 884 4.59 27.56 -3.47
N GLY A 885 3.52 26.75 -3.53
CA GLY A 885 2.62 26.49 -2.41
C GLY A 885 3.35 26.00 -1.16
N LEU A 886 4.08 24.88 -1.25
CA LEU A 886 4.80 24.23 -0.15
C LEU A 886 5.54 25.21 0.78
N GLY A 887 6.46 26.04 0.24
CA GLY A 887 7.20 27.00 1.05
C GLY A 887 6.33 28.15 1.62
N LYS A 888 5.22 28.50 0.95
CA LYS A 888 4.25 29.49 1.43
C LYS A 888 3.34 28.96 2.54
N THR A 889 3.28 27.65 2.75
CA THR A 889 2.38 27.00 3.72
C THR A 889 3.09 26.12 4.75
N ALA A 890 4.37 25.80 4.57
CA ALA A 890 5.17 25.07 5.56
C ALA A 890 5.24 25.71 6.96
N PRO A 891 5.15 27.05 7.14
CA PRO A 891 5.04 27.64 8.47
C PRO A 891 3.63 27.61 9.10
N ASN A 892 2.57 27.23 8.37
CA ASN A 892 1.20 27.15 8.90
C ASN A 892 1.05 26.29 10.17
N PRO A 893 1.58 25.05 10.25
CA PRO A 893 1.50 24.26 11.48
C PRO A 893 2.19 25.00 12.64
N VAL A 894 3.40 25.54 12.41
CA VAL A 894 4.20 26.24 13.41
C VAL A 894 3.51 27.51 13.94
N LEU A 895 2.92 28.32 13.04
CA LEU A 895 2.20 29.53 13.40
C LEU A 895 0.86 29.23 14.12
N THR A 896 0.15 28.17 13.71
CA THR A 896 -1.12 27.79 14.37
C THR A 896 -0.86 27.17 15.75
N THR A 897 0.14 26.31 15.92
CA THR A 897 0.51 25.78 17.25
C THR A 897 1.03 26.87 18.17
N LEU A 898 1.90 27.77 17.69
CA LEU A 898 2.40 28.90 18.50
C LEU A 898 1.29 29.89 18.89
N ARG A 899 0.27 30.06 18.05
CA ARG A 899 -0.90 30.90 18.33
C ARG A 899 -1.87 30.29 19.34
N TYR A 900 -2.15 28.98 19.24
CA TYR A 900 -3.23 28.33 19.99
C TYR A 900 -2.76 27.52 21.20
N PHE A 901 -1.49 27.15 21.27
CA PHE A 901 -0.87 26.31 22.31
C PHE A 901 0.44 26.92 22.82
N ARG A 902 0.46 28.25 22.98
CA ARG A 902 1.66 29.02 23.38
C ARG A 902 2.20 28.60 24.74
N ASP A 903 1.32 28.17 25.64
CA ASP A 903 1.62 27.59 26.93
C ASP A 903 2.51 26.32 26.84
N GLU A 904 2.34 25.50 25.80
CA GLU A 904 3.26 24.38 25.54
C GLU A 904 4.63 24.87 25.09
N TYR A 905 4.72 25.90 24.26
CA TYR A 905 6.01 26.49 23.86
C TYR A 905 6.76 27.10 25.07
N GLU A 906 6.03 27.79 25.94
CA GLU A 906 6.58 28.39 27.17
C GLU A 906 6.96 27.31 28.20
N ALA A 907 6.25 26.17 28.24
CA ALA A 907 6.66 24.99 29.02
C ALA A 907 7.96 24.35 28.48
N HIS A 908 8.13 24.23 27.16
CA HIS A 908 9.37 23.70 26.55
C HIS A 908 10.56 24.64 26.77
N LEU A 909 10.36 25.96 26.75
CA LEU A 909 11.37 26.94 27.18
C LEU A 909 11.74 26.77 28.67
N ALA A 910 10.80 26.37 29.52
CA ALA A 910 11.01 26.04 30.91
C ALA A 910 11.50 24.58 31.14
N GLY A 911 11.89 23.85 30.08
CA GLY A 911 12.46 22.51 30.18
C GLY A 911 11.45 21.40 30.51
N ARG A 912 10.16 21.56 30.17
CA ARG A 912 9.09 20.58 30.46
C ARG A 912 8.20 20.33 29.25
N CYS A 913 7.73 19.09 29.08
CA CYS A 913 6.78 18.70 28.03
C CYS A 913 5.44 18.27 28.66
N PRO A 914 4.40 19.13 28.72
CA PRO A 914 3.14 18.84 29.41
C PRO A 914 2.39 17.59 28.91
N ALA A 915 2.57 17.25 27.63
CA ALA A 915 1.97 16.06 27.00
C ALA A 915 2.79 14.76 27.22
N GLY A 916 3.94 14.82 27.90
CA GLY A 916 4.78 13.66 28.20
C GLY A 916 5.45 13.00 26.98
N ARG A 917 5.56 13.71 25.84
CA ARG A 917 5.94 13.11 24.54
C ARG A 917 7.40 13.32 24.14
N CYS A 918 8.00 14.47 24.45
CA CYS A 918 9.37 14.79 24.04
C CYS A 918 10.39 14.01 24.91
N LYS A 919 11.06 13.01 24.32
CA LYS A 919 11.97 12.07 25.04
C LYS A 919 13.00 12.81 25.93
N SER A 920 13.54 13.96 25.54
CA SER A 920 14.53 14.72 26.35
C SER A 920 13.94 15.49 27.55
N LEU A 921 12.63 15.67 27.61
CA LEU A 921 11.93 16.52 28.58
C LEU A 921 11.01 15.74 29.54
N ILE A 922 11.29 14.44 29.70
CA ILE A 922 10.54 13.55 30.57
C ILE A 922 11.47 12.65 31.38
N ARG A 923 10.96 12.19 32.53
CA ARG A 923 11.47 11.06 33.29
C ARG A 923 10.31 10.15 33.68
N TYR A 924 10.63 8.90 34.02
CA TYR A 924 9.65 7.93 34.51
C TYR A 924 9.82 7.78 36.02
N GLU A 925 8.73 7.92 36.78
CA GLU A 925 8.73 7.75 38.24
C GLU A 925 7.82 6.58 38.62
N VAL A 926 8.25 5.80 39.61
CA VAL A 926 7.52 4.60 40.07
C VAL A 926 6.67 4.98 41.28
N THR A 927 5.34 4.83 41.16
CA THR A 927 4.41 5.20 42.22
C THR A 927 4.45 4.20 43.40
N ARG A 928 3.69 4.51 44.46
CA ARG A 928 3.58 3.64 45.65
C ARG A 928 2.82 2.34 45.39
N ASP A 929 2.12 2.27 44.26
CA ASP A 929 1.27 1.15 43.85
C ASP A 929 2.10 0.00 43.21
N CYS A 930 3.42 0.17 43.14
CA CYS A 930 4.34 -0.81 42.59
C CYS A 930 4.48 -2.05 43.49
N VAL A 931 3.72 -3.10 43.17
CA VAL A 931 3.75 -4.43 43.83
C VAL A 931 5.08 -5.21 43.70
N GLY A 932 6.09 -4.66 43.03
CA GLY A 932 7.43 -5.26 42.94
C GLY A 932 7.53 -6.53 42.09
N CYS A 933 6.70 -6.66 41.05
CA CYS A 933 6.60 -7.83 40.17
C CYS A 933 7.80 -8.07 39.22
N THR A 934 8.78 -7.16 39.16
CA THR A 934 9.98 -7.19 38.30
C THR A 934 9.80 -7.17 36.78
N LEU A 935 8.57 -7.28 36.24
CA LEU A 935 8.32 -7.27 34.79
C LEU A 935 8.95 -6.04 34.08
N CYS A 936 8.81 -4.85 34.66
CA CYS A 936 9.42 -3.62 34.14
C CYS A 936 10.96 -3.68 34.05
N ALA A 937 11.62 -4.45 34.93
CA ALA A 937 13.07 -4.69 34.88
C ALA A 937 13.43 -5.75 33.82
N GLN A 938 12.66 -6.84 33.74
CA GLN A 938 12.87 -7.92 32.75
C GLN A 938 12.73 -7.40 31.31
N HIS A 939 11.79 -6.48 31.06
CA HIS A 939 11.58 -5.85 29.76
C HIS A 939 12.39 -4.56 29.56
N CYS A 940 13.27 -4.16 30.50
CA CYS A 940 14.07 -2.94 30.35
C CYS A 940 15.21 -3.16 29.33
N PRO A 941 15.23 -2.46 28.18
CA PRO A 941 16.16 -2.76 27.10
C PRO A 941 17.62 -2.38 27.38
N VAL A 942 17.87 -1.68 28.49
CA VAL A 942 19.17 -1.09 28.87
C VAL A 942 19.51 -1.30 30.35
N GLY A 943 18.75 -2.13 31.08
CA GLY A 943 19.02 -2.44 32.49
C GLY A 943 18.81 -1.29 33.49
N ALA A 944 18.24 -0.15 33.06
CA ALA A 944 17.98 1.05 33.89
C ALA A 944 16.97 0.86 35.04
N ILE A 945 16.47 -0.36 35.26
CA ILE A 945 15.58 -0.70 36.37
C ILE A 945 16.15 -1.96 37.06
N PRO A 946 16.76 -1.83 38.25
CA PRO A 946 17.27 -2.99 39.00
C PRO A 946 16.13 -3.94 39.37
N ALA A 947 16.31 -5.24 39.10
CA ALA A 947 15.34 -6.26 39.44
C ALA A 947 15.29 -6.48 40.97
N ALA A 948 14.26 -5.95 41.62
CA ALA A 948 14.11 -5.96 43.08
C ALA A 948 12.78 -6.61 43.51
N PRO A 949 12.69 -7.96 43.54
CA PRO A 949 11.45 -8.67 43.87
C PRO A 949 10.81 -8.19 45.17
N TYR A 950 9.49 -8.00 45.14
CA TYR A 950 8.67 -7.55 46.28
C TYR A 950 9.08 -6.19 46.88
N ARG A 951 9.70 -5.31 46.09
CA ARG A 951 10.01 -3.92 46.47
C ARG A 951 9.51 -2.95 45.40
N GLN A 952 9.20 -1.72 45.81
CA GLN A 952 9.02 -0.61 44.87
C GLN A 952 10.31 -0.49 44.03
N HIS A 953 10.18 -0.53 42.72
CA HIS A 953 11.31 -0.41 41.80
C HIS A 953 11.72 1.06 41.65
N VAL A 954 12.95 1.30 41.19
CA VAL A 954 13.48 2.65 40.91
C VAL A 954 14.03 2.63 39.49
N ILE A 955 13.85 3.74 38.77
CA ILE A 955 14.32 3.92 37.39
C ILE A 955 15.53 4.86 37.44
N ASP A 956 16.67 4.39 36.94
CA ASP A 956 17.88 5.19 36.75
C ASP A 956 17.67 6.14 35.56
N ALA A 957 17.62 7.45 35.82
CA ALA A 957 17.30 8.46 34.80
C ALA A 957 18.43 8.74 33.79
N ASP A 958 19.66 8.34 34.12
CA ASP A 958 20.84 8.52 33.27
C ASP A 958 21.01 7.32 32.33
N LEU A 959 20.71 6.11 32.81
CA LEU A 959 20.65 4.90 31.99
C LEU A 959 19.36 4.79 31.16
N CYS A 960 18.25 5.41 31.57
CA CYS A 960 16.95 5.22 30.92
C CYS A 960 16.88 5.87 29.51
N THR A 961 16.74 5.05 28.48
CA THR A 961 16.45 5.50 27.10
C THR A 961 15.01 5.99 26.88
N ARG A 962 14.19 6.03 27.95
CA ARG A 962 12.84 6.63 27.99
C ARG A 962 11.84 6.01 27.00
N CYS A 963 12.07 4.74 26.65
CA CYS A 963 11.35 3.92 25.66
C CYS A 963 9.90 3.51 26.01
N ASP A 964 9.32 3.96 27.13
CA ASP A 964 7.94 3.69 27.60
C ASP A 964 7.59 2.22 27.95
N VAL A 965 8.37 1.24 27.50
CA VAL A 965 8.15 -0.21 27.73
C VAL A 965 7.88 -0.54 29.21
N CYS A 966 8.62 0.06 30.14
CA CYS A 966 8.45 -0.19 31.56
C CYS A 966 7.03 0.15 32.07
N ARG A 967 6.41 1.22 31.55
CA ARG A 967 5.05 1.65 31.89
C ARG A 967 3.99 0.79 31.21
N THR A 968 4.15 0.49 29.92
CA THR A 968 3.16 -0.32 29.18
C THR A 968 3.10 -1.77 29.67
N THR A 969 4.21 -2.34 30.15
CA THR A 969 4.25 -3.68 30.78
C THR A 969 3.91 -3.66 32.28
N CYS A 970 3.57 -2.52 32.89
CA CYS A 970 3.24 -2.45 34.31
C CYS A 970 1.75 -2.80 34.56
N PRO A 971 1.41 -3.93 35.22
CA PRO A 971 0.03 -4.39 35.37
C PRO A 971 -0.81 -3.50 36.31
N GLU A 972 -0.17 -2.88 37.30
CA GLU A 972 -0.81 -1.94 38.24
C GLU A 972 -0.77 -0.48 37.73
N HIS A 973 -0.23 -0.25 36.53
CA HIS A 973 0.04 1.08 35.95
C HIS A 973 0.89 2.02 36.83
N ALA A 974 1.62 1.47 37.80
CA ALA A 974 2.39 2.16 38.84
C ALA A 974 3.68 2.87 38.36
N ILE A 975 3.71 3.36 37.11
CA ILE A 975 4.83 4.12 36.54
C ILE A 975 4.27 5.32 35.76
N GLU A 976 4.54 6.52 36.24
CA GLU A 976 4.07 7.78 35.67
C GLU A 976 5.16 8.46 34.84
N VAL A 977 4.74 9.30 33.89
CA VAL A 977 5.63 10.16 33.09
C VAL A 977 5.59 11.56 33.70
N VAL A 978 6.74 12.03 34.17
CA VAL A 978 6.90 13.32 34.85
C VAL A 978 7.76 14.25 33.99
N SER A 979 7.37 15.52 33.88
CA SER A 979 8.07 16.56 33.10
C SER A 979 8.45 17.76 33.97
#